data_AF-A0A933PNW6-F1
#
_entry.id   AF-A0A933PNW6-F1
#
_cell.length_a   1.000
_cell.length_b   1.000
_cell.length_c   1.000
_cell.angle_alpha   90.00
_cell.angle_beta   90.00
_cell.angle_gamma   90.00
#
_symmetry.space_group_name_H-M   'P 1'
#
loop_
_entity.id
_entity.type
_entity.pdbx_description
1 polymer ?
#
loop_
_entity_poly.entity_id
_entity_poly.type
_entity_poly.pdbx_seq_one_letter_code
_entity_poly.pdbx_strand_id
1 'polypeptide(L)'
;MALDAAAVKKKARDLGADLVGVASAATLNAHPPDPRFPQTPDRISPYCKSVIVIVTRVPSAAFRCSNLPAVQYQTSIVMRRMDRIAFKLADWMERQGHPSFTTAAQETNWNYKNGTYGYLSTRHLGIEAGLGTFGLGVNILTPELGPRLYLTGVLTELELEPDPMITEQVCIGEGCSRCLYACPTDAVGHFGLNKAQCSTKAQEFGFAAMTRLFADFARADAEGKRTLLKSPDAYGMWQGMTRVVGLFGACPRCHGTCPIGHDYHAFLAEPQKVIPEKTPEKVAKGKDMRQARAEGQPIPGLNDYNIRWVGPDGYSGAAALDHLKEFKRTQEELARSDNRPLAPEGSTGKAAMVSAYKKPLTAQQIKDMARELGADLVGIADGAVMNANPPDPKDPRRPQDITPLDGKRAIVLARRINSGTTRIAAWDERHKYYNDEIALTLLEETALKLSLWLEDQGYPSLVIPPTHVDPWRFKGDPDQPMKPLLSATHAAVEAGLGTLGLNLQLITPEFGPRVMLVALLSSVEVEPDKKMEKALCGGPSCGRCLKACPGDVVKHWDRDFAGCDRYRSPNGYHKLVDYLGRVVDAGDPDKQKAMLRSKDSFDVFQSILRGVGIITGCRRCQDVCPIGADYEAMLKDALDPIAETTPAKEARLADMVKALKPPAYGAQERWIGKL
;
A
#
# COMPACT_ATOMS: atom_id res chain seq x y z
N MET A 1 18.95 18.71 -28.71
CA MET A 1 18.72 19.86 -27.79
C MET A 1 19.36 19.51 -26.46
N ALA A 2 20.05 20.45 -25.81
CA ALA A 2 20.58 20.24 -24.47
C ALA A 2 19.40 20.05 -23.49
N LEU A 3 19.51 19.07 -22.60
CA LEU A 3 18.46 18.75 -21.64
C LEU A 3 18.52 19.75 -20.46
N ASP A 4 17.45 20.52 -20.25
CA ASP A 4 17.37 21.53 -19.19
C ASP A 4 16.44 21.12 -18.04
N ALA A 5 16.41 21.93 -16.97
CA ALA A 5 15.62 21.64 -15.78
C ALA A 5 14.11 21.60 -16.09
N ALA A 6 13.62 22.42 -17.02
CA ALA A 6 12.21 22.45 -17.39
C ALA A 6 11.78 21.16 -18.08
N ALA A 7 12.59 20.65 -19.02
CA ALA A 7 12.37 19.41 -19.72
C ALA A 7 12.40 18.20 -18.77
N VAL A 8 13.37 18.14 -17.85
CA VAL A 8 13.47 17.05 -16.86
C VAL A 8 12.26 17.07 -15.90
N LYS A 9 11.89 18.24 -15.38
CA LYS A 9 10.70 18.41 -14.52
C LYS A 9 9.42 18.03 -15.25
N LYS A 10 9.26 18.43 -16.52
CA LYS A 10 8.12 18.02 -17.35
C LYS A 10 8.09 16.50 -17.50
N LYS A 11 9.21 15.88 -17.85
CA LYS A 11 9.29 14.42 -18.01
C LYS A 11 8.93 13.69 -16.72
N ALA A 12 9.42 14.13 -15.57
CA ALA A 12 9.09 13.54 -14.28
C ALA A 12 7.58 13.63 -13.98
N ARG A 13 6.92 14.75 -14.30
CA ARG A 13 5.46 14.89 -14.21
C ARG A 13 4.71 13.99 -15.20
N ASP A 14 5.16 13.92 -16.45
CA ASP A 14 4.59 13.02 -17.48
C ASP A 14 4.70 11.54 -17.04
N LEU A 15 5.73 11.19 -16.28
CA LEU A 15 5.89 9.85 -15.68
C LEU A 15 5.02 9.63 -14.43
N GLY A 16 4.47 10.69 -13.84
CA GLY A 16 3.48 10.65 -12.77
C GLY A 16 3.94 11.16 -11.41
N ALA A 17 5.02 11.96 -11.33
CA ALA A 17 5.37 12.69 -10.11
C ALA A 17 4.40 13.86 -9.87
N ASP A 18 3.96 14.04 -8.63
CA ASP A 18 3.04 15.12 -8.23
C ASP A 18 3.78 16.47 -8.16
N LEU A 19 4.96 16.51 -7.52
CA LEU A 19 5.84 17.68 -7.49
C LEU A 19 7.27 17.29 -7.91
N VAL A 20 7.99 18.25 -8.48
CA VAL A 20 9.38 18.05 -8.93
C VAL A 20 10.18 19.32 -8.71
N GLY A 21 11.34 19.18 -8.07
CA GLY A 21 12.32 20.25 -7.88
C GLY A 21 13.73 19.77 -8.20
N VAL A 22 14.67 20.69 -8.31
CA VAL A 22 16.09 20.42 -8.58
C VAL A 22 16.92 21.07 -7.49
N ALA A 23 17.77 20.27 -6.83
CA ALA A 23 18.78 20.77 -5.90
C ALA A 23 20.17 20.65 -6.52
N SER A 24 21.04 21.62 -6.22
CA SER A 24 22.47 21.56 -6.59
C SER A 24 23.21 20.59 -5.68
N ALA A 25 24.01 19.69 -6.26
CA ALA A 25 24.87 18.80 -5.48
C ALA A 25 25.92 19.58 -4.69
N ALA A 26 26.45 20.67 -5.25
CA ALA A 26 27.41 21.53 -4.56
C ALA A 26 26.81 22.15 -3.29
N THR A 27 25.57 22.65 -3.36
CA THR A 27 24.86 23.19 -2.20
C THR A 27 24.61 22.12 -1.15
N LEU A 28 24.17 20.92 -1.55
CA LEU A 28 23.95 19.80 -0.65
C LEU A 28 25.24 19.32 0.04
N ASN A 29 26.36 19.33 -0.68
CA ASN A 29 27.68 19.00 -0.13
C ASN A 29 28.16 20.06 0.87
N ALA A 30 27.91 21.35 0.60
CA ALA A 30 28.29 22.45 1.48
C ALA A 30 27.43 22.53 2.76
N HIS A 31 26.20 22.02 2.71
CA HIS A 31 25.23 22.10 3.82
C HIS A 31 24.61 20.72 4.13
N PRO A 32 25.39 19.74 4.64
CA PRO A 32 24.85 18.44 4.99
C PRO A 32 23.84 18.51 6.16
N PRO A 33 22.80 17.68 6.26
CA PRO A 33 21.85 17.71 7.38
C PRO A 33 22.47 17.59 8.79
N ASP A 34 23.56 16.84 8.94
CA ASP A 34 24.36 16.72 10.18
C ASP A 34 25.84 16.73 9.78
N PRO A 35 26.65 17.71 10.22
CA PRO A 35 28.07 17.79 9.87
C PRO A 35 28.89 16.60 10.35
N ARG A 36 28.45 15.96 11.43
CA ARG A 36 29.16 14.82 12.02
C ARG A 36 28.97 13.56 11.18
N PHE A 37 27.84 13.47 10.49
CA PHE A 37 27.46 12.34 9.63
C PHE A 37 26.91 12.87 8.31
N PRO A 38 27.77 13.48 7.47
CA PRO A 38 27.32 14.26 6.33
C PRO A 38 26.66 13.36 5.29
N GLN A 39 25.36 13.60 5.05
CA GLN A 39 24.55 12.92 4.04
C GLN A 39 24.62 13.70 2.72
N THR A 40 25.73 13.52 2.00
CA THR A 40 26.09 14.37 0.85
C THR A 40 26.15 13.57 -0.46
N PRO A 41 25.77 14.16 -1.61
CA PRO A 41 25.89 13.52 -2.91
C PRO A 41 27.30 12.99 -3.25
N ASP A 42 28.37 13.72 -2.91
CA ASP A 42 29.76 13.35 -3.22
C ASP A 42 30.22 12.03 -2.58
N ARG A 43 29.65 11.66 -1.43
CA ARG A 43 29.89 10.36 -0.76
C ARG A 43 29.25 9.19 -1.48
N ILE A 44 28.31 9.45 -2.38
CA ILE A 44 27.63 8.44 -3.21
C ILE A 44 28.28 8.40 -4.58
N SER A 45 28.44 9.56 -5.22
CA SER A 45 29.16 9.70 -6.48
C SER A 45 29.83 11.08 -6.56
N PRO A 46 31.15 11.14 -6.79
CA PRO A 46 31.86 12.42 -6.92
C PRO A 46 31.49 13.19 -8.21
N TYR A 47 30.80 12.54 -9.15
CA TYR A 47 30.39 13.15 -10.43
C TYR A 47 28.99 13.79 -10.37
N CYS A 48 28.26 13.61 -9.28
CA CYS A 48 26.91 14.16 -9.14
C CYS A 48 26.95 15.70 -9.15
N LYS A 49 26.18 16.32 -10.05
CA LYS A 49 26.06 17.78 -10.17
C LYS A 49 24.69 18.29 -9.74
N SER A 50 23.65 17.52 -10.00
CA SER A 50 22.27 17.87 -9.63
C SER A 50 21.52 16.68 -9.05
N VAL A 51 20.55 16.98 -8.19
CA VAL A 51 19.62 16.00 -7.63
C VAL A 51 18.21 16.42 -7.99
N ILE A 52 17.52 15.62 -8.80
CA ILE A 52 16.10 15.83 -9.13
C ILE A 52 15.26 15.19 -8.04
N VAL A 53 14.48 16.00 -7.34
CA VAL A 53 13.64 15.56 -6.23
C VAL A 53 12.21 15.41 -6.74
N ILE A 54 11.68 14.20 -6.67
CA ILE A 54 10.30 13.91 -7.05
C ILE A 54 9.46 13.63 -5.80
N VAL A 55 8.20 14.03 -5.86
CA VAL A 55 7.20 13.81 -4.80
C VAL A 55 6.06 12.97 -5.36
N THR A 56 5.57 12.04 -4.54
CA THR A 56 4.29 11.35 -4.77
C THR A 56 3.39 11.52 -3.55
N ARG A 57 2.15 11.96 -3.75
CA ARG A 57 1.16 12.11 -2.67
C ARG A 57 0.61 10.77 -2.19
N VAL A 58 0.17 10.75 -0.94
CA VAL A 58 -0.60 9.64 -0.36
C VAL A 58 -2.08 9.98 -0.47
N PRO A 59 -2.95 9.11 -1.03
CA PRO A 59 -4.38 9.37 -1.13
C PRO A 59 -5.01 9.76 0.21
N SER A 60 -5.81 10.81 0.20
CA SER A 60 -6.44 11.41 1.39
C SER A 60 -7.31 10.41 2.15
N ALA A 61 -7.92 9.44 1.46
CA ALA A 61 -8.72 8.39 2.07
C ALA A 61 -7.94 7.52 3.06
N ALA A 62 -6.60 7.40 2.91
CA ALA A 62 -5.74 6.72 3.87
C ALA A 62 -5.79 7.39 5.25
N PHE A 63 -6.02 8.71 5.31
CA PHE A 63 -6.14 9.46 6.56
C PHE A 63 -7.58 9.56 7.07
N ARG A 64 -8.55 9.02 6.34
CA ARG A 64 -9.98 8.96 6.73
C ARG A 64 -10.39 7.58 7.26
N CYS A 65 -9.65 6.53 6.92
CA CYS A 65 -9.95 5.18 7.37
C CYS A 65 -9.57 4.98 8.85
N SER A 66 -10.25 4.06 9.51
CA SER A 66 -9.99 3.67 10.91
C SER A 66 -9.04 2.48 11.04
N ASN A 67 -8.66 1.86 9.92
CA ASN A 67 -7.88 0.62 9.88
C ASN A 67 -6.40 0.88 9.50
N LEU A 68 -5.49 0.69 10.46
CA LEU A 68 -4.06 0.95 10.27
C LEU A 68 -3.41 0.09 9.15
N PRO A 69 -3.67 -1.23 9.04
CA PRO A 69 -3.17 -2.02 7.92
C PRO A 69 -3.51 -1.46 6.53
N ALA A 70 -4.70 -0.88 6.34
CA ALA A 70 -5.06 -0.24 5.08
C ALA A 70 -4.13 0.96 4.77
N VAL A 71 -3.85 1.80 5.77
CA VAL A 71 -2.91 2.93 5.63
C VAL A 71 -1.49 2.46 5.31
N GLN A 72 -0.99 1.48 6.06
CA GLN A 72 0.36 0.94 5.87
C GLN A 72 0.55 0.35 4.47
N TYR A 73 -0.49 -0.27 3.93
CA TYR A 73 -0.46 -0.80 2.57
C TYR A 73 -0.51 0.30 1.51
N GLN A 74 -1.33 1.35 1.70
CA GLN A 74 -1.35 2.53 0.83
C GLN A 74 0.01 3.18 0.68
N THR A 75 0.69 3.43 1.81
CA THR A 75 2.01 4.05 1.78
C THR A 75 3.03 3.16 1.06
N SER A 76 2.93 1.84 1.24
CA SER A 76 3.80 0.87 0.57
C SER A 76 3.66 0.91 -0.96
N ILE A 77 2.43 0.97 -1.49
CA ILE A 77 2.23 1.05 -2.96
C ILE A 77 2.60 2.42 -3.52
N VAL A 78 2.44 3.51 -2.76
CA VAL A 78 2.91 4.86 -3.13
C VAL A 78 4.43 4.90 -3.25
N MET A 79 5.17 4.36 -2.28
CA MET A 79 6.64 4.31 -2.35
C MET A 79 7.13 3.50 -3.57
N ARG A 80 6.52 2.35 -3.86
CA ARG A 80 6.86 1.56 -5.07
C ARG A 80 6.59 2.32 -6.36
N ARG A 81 5.50 3.10 -6.42
CA ARG A 81 5.20 3.99 -7.56
C ARG A 81 6.30 5.04 -7.71
N MET A 82 6.69 5.70 -6.62
CA MET A 82 7.76 6.69 -6.60
C MET A 82 9.07 6.13 -7.15
N ASP A 83 9.49 4.94 -6.71
CA ASP A 83 10.71 4.28 -7.19
C ASP A 83 10.65 3.97 -8.69
N ARG A 84 9.47 3.53 -9.21
CA ARG A 84 9.29 3.32 -10.65
C ARG A 84 9.40 4.60 -11.46
N ILE A 85 8.87 5.71 -10.94
CA ILE A 85 8.97 7.03 -11.59
C ILE A 85 10.43 7.47 -11.63
N ALA A 86 11.14 7.40 -10.49
CA ALA A 86 12.54 7.76 -10.39
C ALA A 86 13.42 6.93 -11.34
N PHE A 87 13.22 5.61 -11.38
CA PHE A 87 13.96 4.72 -12.29
C PHE A 87 13.69 5.06 -13.76
N LYS A 88 12.43 5.25 -14.16
CA LYS A 88 12.09 5.61 -15.54
C LYS A 88 12.63 6.97 -15.95
N LEU A 89 12.72 7.91 -15.01
CA LEU A 89 13.34 9.21 -15.24
C LEU A 89 14.85 9.05 -15.46
N ALA A 90 15.52 8.29 -14.60
CA ALA A 90 16.94 7.99 -14.74
C ALA A 90 17.27 7.30 -16.07
N ASP A 91 16.54 6.23 -16.44
CA ASP A 91 16.72 5.53 -17.73
C ASP A 91 16.49 6.48 -18.92
N TRP A 92 15.48 7.35 -18.84
CA TRP A 92 15.24 8.33 -19.89
C TRP A 92 16.39 9.32 -20.02
N MET A 93 16.93 9.85 -18.91
CA MET A 93 18.09 10.76 -18.93
C MET A 93 19.35 10.05 -19.45
N GLU A 94 19.56 8.79 -19.08
CA GLU A 94 20.69 7.98 -19.54
C GLU A 94 20.65 7.76 -21.05
N ARG A 95 19.47 7.52 -21.63
CA ARG A 95 19.27 7.47 -23.09
C ARG A 95 19.53 8.81 -23.79
N GLN A 96 19.52 9.92 -23.06
CA GLN A 96 19.92 11.25 -23.57
C GLN A 96 21.43 11.52 -23.37
N GLY A 97 22.19 10.56 -22.84
CA GLY A 97 23.62 10.70 -22.59
C GLY A 97 23.96 11.31 -21.22
N HIS A 98 23.02 11.31 -20.27
CA HIS A 98 23.24 11.84 -18.92
C HIS A 98 23.16 10.74 -17.87
N PRO A 99 24.31 10.19 -17.41
CA PRO A 99 24.35 9.17 -16.37
C PRO A 99 23.57 9.60 -15.14
N SER A 100 22.61 8.78 -14.73
CA SER A 100 21.66 9.12 -13.69
C SER A 100 21.23 7.87 -12.93
N PHE A 101 20.98 7.98 -11.63
CA PHE A 101 20.54 6.85 -10.82
C PHE A 101 19.64 7.29 -9.66
N THR A 102 18.81 6.37 -9.17
CA THR A 102 17.88 6.62 -8.07
C THR A 102 18.58 6.39 -6.72
N THR A 103 18.30 7.23 -5.72
CA THR A 103 18.80 7.04 -4.36
C THR A 103 18.08 5.90 -3.62
N ALA A 104 18.78 5.19 -2.74
CA ALA A 104 18.21 4.20 -1.83
C ALA A 104 17.41 4.87 -0.69
N ALA A 105 16.24 5.43 -1.01
CA ALA A 105 15.48 6.33 -0.13
C ALA A 105 14.90 5.67 1.13
N GLN A 106 14.74 4.34 1.13
CA GLN A 106 14.14 3.57 2.24
C GLN A 106 15.15 2.73 3.02
N GLU A 107 16.45 3.00 2.84
CA GLU A 107 17.51 2.29 3.54
C GLU A 107 18.08 3.08 4.71
N THR A 108 18.57 2.34 5.71
CA THR A 108 19.35 2.90 6.81
C THR A 108 20.82 2.57 6.60
N ASN A 109 21.65 3.60 6.53
CA ASN A 109 23.10 3.50 6.52
C ASN A 109 23.63 3.52 7.96
N TRP A 110 23.99 2.33 8.46
CA TRP A 110 24.51 2.12 9.80
C TRP A 110 25.93 2.67 10.03
N ASN A 111 26.65 3.06 8.98
CA ASN A 111 27.98 3.68 9.13
C ASN A 111 27.90 5.13 9.61
N TYR A 112 26.70 5.73 9.61
CA TYR A 112 26.49 7.07 10.16
C TYR A 112 26.20 7.02 11.66
N LYS A 113 24.96 6.73 12.03
CA LYS A 113 24.52 6.72 13.42
C LYS A 113 23.50 5.60 13.64
N ASN A 114 23.51 5.04 14.85
CA ASN A 114 22.46 4.14 15.33
C ASN A 114 21.07 4.77 15.14
N GLY A 115 20.24 4.17 14.29
CA GLY A 115 18.87 4.60 14.01
C GLY A 115 18.61 4.94 12.54
N THR A 116 17.44 5.52 12.25
CA THR A 116 16.96 5.78 10.89
C THR A 116 17.68 6.95 10.22
N TYR A 117 18.83 6.64 9.62
CA TYR A 117 19.69 7.57 8.88
C TYR A 117 20.00 7.01 7.49
N GLY A 118 19.51 7.65 6.43
CA GLY A 118 19.72 7.18 5.05
C GLY A 118 21.02 7.70 4.41
N TYR A 119 21.25 7.38 3.14
CA TYR A 119 22.37 7.94 2.38
C TYR A 119 22.23 9.45 2.16
N LEU A 120 21.02 9.89 1.81
CA LEU A 120 20.62 11.30 1.74
C LEU A 120 19.38 11.52 2.63
N SER A 121 19.23 12.72 3.16
CA SER A 121 18.00 13.09 3.85
C SER A 121 16.98 13.62 2.85
N THR A 122 16.03 12.77 2.44
CA THR A 122 15.07 13.14 1.40
C THR A 122 14.30 14.43 1.74
N ARG A 123 13.98 14.66 3.02
CA ARG A 123 13.39 15.94 3.48
C ARG A 123 14.25 17.17 3.16
N HIS A 124 15.56 17.09 3.38
CA HIS A 124 16.46 18.21 3.06
C HIS A 124 16.64 18.38 1.56
N LEU A 125 16.65 17.27 0.79
CA LEU A 125 16.58 17.35 -0.67
C LEU A 125 15.36 18.15 -1.12
N GLY A 126 14.17 17.85 -0.56
CA GLY A 126 12.94 18.59 -0.89
C GLY A 126 13.00 20.07 -0.52
N ILE A 127 13.63 20.44 0.59
CA ILE A 127 13.80 21.84 0.99
C ILE A 127 14.75 22.57 0.04
N GLU A 128 15.93 22.00 -0.22
CA GLU A 128 16.94 22.58 -1.13
C GLU A 128 16.48 22.58 -2.60
N ALA A 129 15.47 21.77 -2.94
CA ALA A 129 14.80 21.75 -4.24
C ALA A 129 13.54 22.65 -4.29
N GLY A 130 13.31 23.49 -3.28
CA GLY A 130 12.22 24.47 -3.28
C GLY A 130 10.81 23.89 -3.15
N LEU A 131 10.66 22.67 -2.63
CA LEU A 131 9.35 21.98 -2.58
C LEU A 131 8.58 22.25 -1.29
N GLY A 132 9.26 22.59 -0.19
CA GLY A 132 8.60 22.76 1.11
C GLY A 132 9.55 23.22 2.20
N THR A 133 9.03 23.36 3.41
CA THR A 133 9.81 23.70 4.60
C THR A 133 9.55 22.72 5.74
N PHE A 134 10.33 22.78 6.83
CA PHE A 134 10.08 21.94 7.98
C PHE A 134 8.83 22.38 8.75
N GLY A 135 8.06 21.39 9.21
CA GLY A 135 7.07 21.58 10.27
C GLY A 135 7.67 21.46 11.67
N LEU A 136 6.88 21.81 12.68
CA LEU A 136 7.21 21.69 14.11
C LEU A 136 7.83 20.30 14.45
N GLY A 137 7.23 19.22 13.94
CA GLY A 137 7.69 17.84 14.12
C GLY A 137 8.73 17.36 13.11
N VAL A 138 9.42 18.27 12.41
CA VAL A 138 10.47 18.07 11.40
C VAL A 138 10.08 17.23 10.17
N ASN A 139 8.80 16.97 9.93
CA ASN A 139 8.35 16.52 8.61
C ASN A 139 8.46 17.67 7.61
N ILE A 140 8.76 17.36 6.35
CA ILE A 140 8.64 18.35 5.27
C ILE A 140 7.15 18.64 5.03
N LEU A 141 6.81 19.91 4.87
CA LEU A 141 5.49 20.40 4.53
C LEU A 141 5.59 21.10 3.17
N THR A 142 4.92 20.54 2.17
CA THR A 142 4.68 21.25 0.90
C THR A 142 3.43 22.12 1.06
N PRO A 143 3.35 23.29 0.40
CA PRO A 143 2.13 24.08 0.37
C PRO A 143 0.90 23.29 -0.09
N GLU A 144 1.07 22.46 -1.11
CA GLU A 144 -0.02 21.78 -1.80
C GLU A 144 -0.50 20.52 -1.07
N LEU A 145 0.40 19.73 -0.48
CA LEU A 145 0.10 18.40 0.07
C LEU A 145 0.40 18.28 1.58
N GLY A 146 0.92 19.33 2.21
CA GLY A 146 1.43 19.27 3.57
C GLY A 146 2.43 18.12 3.75
N PRO A 147 2.29 17.29 4.81
CA PRO A 147 3.15 16.11 5.05
C PRO A 147 2.65 14.81 4.40
N ARG A 148 1.57 14.81 3.60
CA ARG A 148 0.92 13.57 3.12
C ARG A 148 1.51 13.10 1.79
N LEU A 149 2.82 12.89 1.82
CA LEU A 149 3.62 12.59 0.64
C LEU A 149 4.85 11.75 0.99
N TYR A 150 5.43 11.17 -0.05
CA TYR A 150 6.79 10.63 -0.05
C TYR A 150 7.63 11.35 -1.10
N LEU A 151 8.94 11.42 -0.87
CA LEU A 151 9.89 12.00 -1.81
C LEU A 151 11.19 11.20 -1.89
N THR A 152 11.81 11.23 -3.06
CA THR A 152 13.11 10.60 -3.37
C THR A 152 13.93 11.50 -4.29
N GLY A 153 15.21 11.18 -4.47
CA GLY A 153 16.14 11.88 -5.34
C GLY A 153 16.67 11.01 -6.49
N VAL A 154 16.75 11.59 -7.68
CA VAL A 154 17.51 11.06 -8.83
C VAL A 154 18.80 11.88 -8.94
N LEU A 155 19.94 11.23 -8.75
CA LEU A 155 21.27 11.84 -8.84
C LEU A 155 21.74 11.79 -10.30
N THR A 156 22.36 12.86 -10.78
CA THR A 156 22.81 12.95 -12.16
C THR A 156 24.10 13.77 -12.32
N GLU A 157 24.87 13.46 -13.34
CA GLU A 157 26.02 14.27 -13.80
C GLU A 157 25.58 15.46 -14.66
N LEU A 158 24.30 15.51 -15.06
CA LEU A 158 23.73 16.65 -15.74
C LEU A 158 23.67 17.85 -14.79
N GLU A 159 24.28 18.95 -15.20
CA GLU A 159 24.21 20.22 -14.49
C GLU A 159 22.90 20.92 -14.86
N LEU A 160 22.02 21.04 -13.87
CA LEU A 160 20.71 21.68 -13.99
C LEU A 160 20.66 22.91 -13.09
N GLU A 161 19.98 23.95 -13.57
CA GLU A 161 19.65 25.12 -12.75
C GLU A 161 18.81 24.70 -11.53
N PRO A 162 19.28 24.95 -10.30
CA PRO A 162 18.56 24.58 -9.08
C PRO A 162 17.35 25.47 -8.83
N ASP A 163 16.33 24.93 -8.16
CA ASP A 163 15.22 25.72 -7.67
C ASP A 163 15.61 26.49 -6.40
N PRO A 164 15.10 27.72 -6.21
CA PRO A 164 15.32 28.45 -4.97
C PRO A 164 14.57 27.79 -3.81
N MET A 165 15.17 27.79 -2.62
CA MET A 165 14.48 27.39 -1.40
C MET A 165 13.28 28.28 -1.11
N ILE A 166 12.22 27.70 -0.55
CA ILE A 166 11.14 28.47 0.05
C ILE A 166 11.66 29.06 1.37
N THR A 167 11.70 30.38 1.47
CA THR A 167 12.19 31.09 2.67
C THR A 167 11.09 31.28 3.71
N GLU A 168 9.84 31.41 3.27
CA GLU A 168 8.69 31.55 4.17
C GLU A 168 8.24 30.19 4.71
N GLN A 169 8.10 30.09 6.03
CA GLN A 169 7.73 28.82 6.66
C GLN A 169 6.26 28.48 6.47
N VAL A 170 5.99 27.31 5.88
CA VAL A 170 4.63 26.84 5.61
C VAL A 170 3.91 26.43 6.90
N CYS A 171 4.64 26.00 7.94
CA CYS A 171 4.03 25.59 9.20
C CYS A 171 3.45 26.78 9.99
N ILE A 172 2.28 26.58 10.61
CA ILE A 172 1.68 27.54 11.56
C ILE A 172 2.45 27.56 12.90
N GLY A 173 3.23 26.52 13.20
CA GLY A 173 4.05 26.43 14.41
C GLY A 173 3.29 26.11 15.69
N GLU A 174 3.81 26.61 16.81
CA GLU A 174 3.34 26.34 18.19
C GLU A 174 1.91 26.85 18.39
N GLY A 175 1.51 27.86 17.62
CA GLY A 175 0.13 28.35 17.45
C GLY A 175 -0.88 27.22 17.20
N CYS A 176 -0.47 26.23 16.41
CA CYS A 176 -1.28 25.11 15.95
C CYS A 176 -1.09 23.85 16.81
N SER A 177 0.15 23.35 16.93
CA SER A 177 0.53 22.16 17.73
C SER A 177 -0.28 20.87 17.50
N ARG A 178 -1.03 20.75 16.39
CA ARG A 178 -1.89 19.58 16.12
C ARG A 178 -1.11 18.26 16.00
N CYS A 179 0.08 18.29 15.41
CA CYS A 179 0.98 17.14 15.33
C CYS A 179 1.45 16.66 16.72
N LEU A 180 1.68 17.58 17.65
CA LEU A 180 2.01 17.27 19.04
C LEU A 180 0.81 16.63 19.75
N TYR A 181 -0.38 17.19 19.58
CA TYR A 181 -1.60 16.65 20.17
C TYR A 181 -1.91 15.23 19.68
N ALA A 182 -1.76 14.98 18.38
CA ALA A 182 -2.06 13.68 17.78
C ALA A 182 -0.96 12.61 17.99
N CYS A 183 0.22 12.98 18.52
CA CYS A 183 1.31 12.02 18.68
C CYS A 183 1.00 11.00 19.79
N PRO A 184 0.93 9.69 19.49
CA PRO A 184 0.57 8.68 20.51
C PRO A 184 1.68 8.41 21.52
N THR A 185 2.91 8.87 21.25
CA THR A 185 4.10 8.59 22.08
C THR A 185 4.80 9.86 22.57
N ASP A 186 4.14 11.03 22.44
CA ASP A 186 4.69 12.34 22.81
C ASP A 186 6.06 12.69 22.19
N ALA A 187 6.36 12.10 21.04
CA ALA A 187 7.66 12.21 20.39
C ALA A 187 7.91 13.58 19.73
N VAL A 188 6.87 14.36 19.44
CA VAL A 188 7.00 15.68 18.79
C VAL A 188 7.55 16.70 19.78
N GLY A 189 8.65 17.35 19.39
CA GLY A 189 9.29 18.48 20.08
C GLY A 189 9.04 19.82 19.36
N HIS A 190 9.71 20.88 19.82
CA HIS A 190 9.56 22.25 19.31
C HIS A 190 10.15 22.38 17.89
N PHE A 191 11.38 21.89 17.67
CA PHE A 191 11.99 21.70 16.33
C PHE A 191 12.69 20.35 16.27
N GLY A 192 11.96 19.31 16.64
CA GLY A 192 12.57 18.00 16.81
C GLY A 192 11.58 16.88 16.92
N LEU A 193 12.11 15.67 16.77
CA LEU A 193 11.37 14.44 16.94
C LEU A 193 12.21 13.48 17.76
N ASN A 194 11.67 13.00 18.87
CA ASN A 194 12.23 11.86 19.58
C ASN A 194 12.03 10.61 18.71
N LYS A 195 13.01 10.33 17.87
CA LYS A 195 12.97 9.22 16.91
C LYS A 195 12.80 7.87 17.61
N ALA A 196 13.40 7.67 18.79
CA ALA A 196 13.29 6.43 19.54
C ALA A 196 11.83 6.18 19.95
N GLN A 197 11.16 7.18 20.55
CA GLN A 197 9.74 7.08 20.89
C GLN A 197 8.86 6.93 19.64
N CYS A 198 9.08 7.76 18.61
CA CYS A 198 8.29 7.72 17.37
C CYS A 198 8.37 6.34 16.69
N SER A 199 9.56 5.75 16.62
CA SER A 199 9.78 4.46 15.94
C SER A 199 8.94 3.32 16.52
N THR A 200 8.58 3.37 17.81
CA THR A 200 7.71 2.34 18.44
C THR A 200 6.32 2.24 17.81
N LYS A 201 5.86 3.28 17.12
CA LYS A 201 4.59 3.31 16.37
C LYS A 201 4.78 3.51 14.87
N ALA A 202 5.83 4.21 14.45
CA ALA A 202 6.13 4.43 13.03
C ALA A 202 6.80 3.24 12.35
N GLN A 203 7.34 2.29 13.13
CA GLN A 203 7.97 1.06 12.66
C GLN A 203 7.53 -0.11 13.56
N GLU A 204 6.21 -0.31 13.63
CA GLU A 204 5.55 -1.30 14.50
C GLU A 204 6.19 -2.70 14.37
N PHE A 205 6.50 -3.11 13.14
CA PHE A 205 7.18 -4.37 12.84
C PHE A 205 8.64 -4.19 12.38
N GLY A 206 9.22 -3.00 12.57
CA GLY A 206 10.55 -2.67 12.09
C GLY A 206 11.69 -3.33 12.88
N PHE A 207 12.92 -2.94 12.53
CA PHE A 207 14.14 -3.59 13.03
C PHE A 207 14.23 -3.68 14.56
N ALA A 208 13.88 -2.61 15.29
CA ALA A 208 13.92 -2.62 16.75
C ALA A 208 12.88 -3.56 17.40
N ALA A 209 11.73 -3.78 16.76
CA ALA A 209 10.78 -4.80 17.20
C ALA A 209 11.35 -6.20 16.91
N MET A 210 11.92 -6.40 15.73
CA MET A 210 12.54 -7.66 15.32
C MET A 210 13.70 -8.07 16.23
N THR A 211 14.60 -7.16 16.59
CA THR A 211 15.71 -7.46 17.51
C THR A 211 15.22 -7.80 18.92
N ARG A 212 14.13 -7.20 19.38
CA ARG A 212 13.51 -7.55 20.67
C ARG A 212 12.95 -8.97 20.62
N LEU A 213 12.18 -9.30 19.59
CA LEU A 213 11.66 -10.65 19.38
C LEU A 213 12.78 -11.70 19.34
N PHE A 214 13.87 -11.44 18.62
CA PHE A 214 15.01 -12.36 18.57
C PHE A 214 15.76 -12.48 19.89
N ALA A 215 15.92 -11.39 20.64
CA ALA A 215 16.54 -11.43 21.96
C ALA A 215 15.70 -12.26 22.95
N ASP A 216 14.38 -12.09 22.93
CA ASP A 216 13.44 -12.86 23.74
C ASP A 216 13.45 -14.33 23.30
N PHE A 217 13.47 -14.60 21.99
CA PHE A 217 13.57 -15.95 21.44
C PHE A 217 14.87 -16.65 21.86
N ALA A 218 16.00 -15.94 21.85
CA ALA A 218 17.30 -16.49 22.25
C ALA A 218 17.35 -16.89 23.74
N ARG A 219 16.64 -16.14 24.60
CA ARG A 219 16.58 -16.38 26.05
C ARG A 219 15.51 -17.39 26.45
N ALA A 220 14.49 -17.58 25.63
CA ALA A 220 13.39 -18.48 25.91
C ALA A 220 13.80 -19.96 25.88
N ASP A 221 13.09 -20.76 26.67
CA ASP A 221 13.10 -22.21 26.55
C ASP A 221 12.37 -22.68 25.27
N ALA A 222 12.29 -23.99 25.04
CA ALA A 222 11.67 -24.51 23.83
C ALA A 222 10.20 -24.08 23.68
N GLU A 223 9.46 -24.02 24.79
CA GLU A 223 8.04 -23.65 24.75
C GLU A 223 7.82 -22.15 24.57
N GLY A 224 8.61 -21.32 25.24
CA GLY A 224 8.65 -19.88 25.02
C GLY A 224 9.02 -19.54 23.56
N LYS A 225 9.97 -20.27 22.96
CA LYS A 225 10.31 -20.13 21.54
C LYS A 225 9.11 -20.42 20.63
N ARG A 226 8.37 -21.50 20.87
CA ARG A 226 7.15 -21.83 20.09
C ARG A 226 6.07 -20.77 20.26
N THR A 227 5.89 -20.28 21.47
CA THR A 227 4.92 -19.22 21.79
C THR A 227 5.27 -17.93 21.02
N LEU A 228 6.54 -17.54 21.02
CA LEU A 228 7.01 -16.34 20.31
C LEU A 228 6.84 -16.46 18.79
N LEU A 229 7.12 -17.63 18.20
CA LEU A 229 6.87 -17.90 16.78
C LEU A 229 5.40 -17.82 16.39
N LYS A 230 4.48 -17.93 17.35
CA LYS A 230 3.03 -17.82 17.16
C LYS A 230 2.49 -16.47 17.63
N SER A 231 3.34 -15.49 17.91
CA SER A 231 2.88 -14.16 18.34
C SER A 231 2.32 -13.33 17.17
N PRO A 232 1.39 -12.40 17.43
CA PRO A 232 0.99 -11.37 16.45
C PRO A 232 2.17 -10.55 15.94
N ASP A 233 3.17 -10.30 16.77
CA ASP A 233 4.40 -9.59 16.39
C ASP A 233 5.20 -10.38 15.34
N ALA A 234 5.42 -11.68 15.57
CA ALA A 234 6.11 -12.54 14.60
C ALA A 234 5.33 -12.63 13.26
N TYR A 235 4.00 -12.70 13.32
CA TYR A 235 3.15 -12.70 12.14
C TYR A 235 3.20 -11.36 11.38
N GLY A 236 3.11 -10.24 12.11
CA GLY A 236 3.22 -8.89 11.56
C GLY A 236 4.59 -8.63 10.92
N MET A 237 5.68 -9.07 11.55
CA MET A 237 7.03 -9.02 10.97
C MET A 237 7.13 -9.83 9.69
N TRP A 238 6.59 -11.05 9.68
CA TRP A 238 6.57 -11.88 8.47
C TRP A 238 5.82 -11.21 7.32
N GLN A 239 4.60 -10.70 7.56
CA GLN A 239 3.86 -9.94 6.54
C GLN A 239 4.66 -8.70 6.08
N GLY A 240 5.23 -7.97 7.04
CA GLY A 240 6.05 -6.79 6.77
C GLY A 240 7.24 -7.08 5.87
N MET A 241 7.92 -8.21 6.04
CA MET A 241 9.05 -8.58 5.16
C MET A 241 8.63 -8.90 3.72
N THR A 242 7.40 -9.36 3.49
CA THR A 242 6.96 -9.72 2.13
C THR A 242 6.70 -8.50 1.25
N ARG A 243 6.22 -7.40 1.85
CA ARG A 243 5.60 -6.28 1.13
C ARG A 243 5.83 -4.91 1.78
N VAL A 244 6.68 -4.83 2.81
CA VAL A 244 7.11 -3.62 3.53
C VAL A 244 6.02 -2.97 4.41
N VAL A 245 4.87 -3.64 4.58
CA VAL A 245 3.73 -3.13 5.35
C VAL A 245 4.07 -3.10 6.85
N GLY A 246 4.00 -1.92 7.46
CA GLY A 246 4.25 -1.75 8.90
C GLY A 246 5.73 -1.75 9.32
N LEU A 247 6.68 -1.98 8.40
CA LEU A 247 8.12 -1.87 8.65
C LEU A 247 8.59 -0.41 8.70
N PHE A 248 8.02 0.44 7.84
CA PHE A 248 8.35 1.87 7.74
C PHE A 248 7.08 2.71 7.59
N GLY A 249 7.08 3.92 8.18
CA GLY A 249 6.02 4.91 7.97
C GLY A 249 4.62 4.45 8.41
N ALA A 250 4.53 3.66 9.48
CA ALA A 250 3.30 2.98 9.87
C ALA A 250 2.24 3.91 10.51
N CYS A 251 2.65 4.83 11.39
CA CYS A 251 1.74 5.72 12.11
C CYS A 251 1.44 7.01 11.32
N PRO A 252 0.20 7.27 10.90
CA PRO A 252 -0.13 8.43 10.05
C PRO A 252 -0.61 9.66 10.84
N ARG A 253 -0.64 9.61 12.18
CA ARG A 253 -1.44 10.55 13.00
C ARG A 253 -1.03 12.01 12.83
N CYS A 254 0.27 12.32 12.87
CA CYS A 254 0.74 13.68 12.66
C CYS A 254 0.56 14.16 11.21
N HIS A 255 0.48 13.24 10.24
CA HIS A 255 0.24 13.57 8.83
C HIS A 255 -1.24 13.92 8.60
N GLY A 256 -2.15 13.08 9.10
CA GLY A 256 -3.59 13.28 8.93
C GLY A 256 -4.10 14.54 9.63
N THR A 257 -3.56 14.90 10.80
CA THR A 257 -4.03 16.07 11.55
C THR A 257 -3.46 17.41 11.06
N CYS A 258 -2.36 17.41 10.31
CA CYS A 258 -1.69 18.64 9.90
C CYS A 258 -2.58 19.48 8.97
N PRO A 259 -2.86 20.76 9.30
CA PRO A 259 -3.83 21.57 8.57
C PRO A 259 -3.27 22.24 7.31
N ILE A 260 -1.99 22.05 7.01
CA ILE A 260 -1.35 22.55 5.79
C ILE A 260 -1.66 21.59 4.66
N GLY A 261 -2.02 22.08 3.46
CA GLY A 261 -2.25 21.26 2.27
C GLY A 261 -3.67 21.40 1.73
N HIS A 262 -3.81 21.43 0.41
CA HIS A 262 -5.11 21.51 -0.28
C HIS A 262 -5.97 20.29 0.01
N ASP A 263 -5.35 19.12 0.10
CA ASP A 263 -5.98 17.86 0.49
C ASP A 263 -6.60 17.91 1.89
N TYR A 264 -5.94 18.57 2.85
CA TYR A 264 -6.51 18.76 4.17
C TYR A 264 -7.80 19.58 4.09
N HIS A 265 -7.77 20.72 3.40
CA HIS A 265 -8.92 21.60 3.29
C HIS A 265 -10.06 20.98 2.47
N ALA A 266 -9.74 20.21 1.43
CA ALA A 266 -10.72 19.50 0.62
C ALA A 266 -11.36 18.35 1.41
N PHE A 267 -10.55 17.58 2.15
CA PHE A 267 -10.96 16.23 2.52
C PHE A 267 -10.78 15.86 3.99
N LEU A 268 -9.86 16.49 4.72
CA LEU A 268 -9.49 16.03 6.06
C LEU A 268 -9.94 16.97 7.19
N ALA A 269 -10.26 18.22 6.89
CA ALA A 269 -10.56 19.24 7.88
C ALA A 269 -11.66 18.83 8.87
N GLU A 270 -12.79 18.33 8.35
CA GLU A 270 -13.90 17.87 9.19
C GLU A 270 -13.58 16.57 9.95
N PRO A 271 -13.16 15.45 9.32
CA PRO A 271 -12.89 14.21 10.07
C PRO A 271 -11.72 14.34 11.06
N GLN A 272 -10.80 15.29 10.84
CA GLN A 272 -9.66 15.51 11.72
C GLN A 272 -9.86 16.70 12.67
N LYS A 273 -11.04 17.31 12.70
CA LYS A 273 -11.36 18.45 13.58
C LYS A 273 -11.11 18.09 15.04
N VAL A 274 -11.54 16.90 15.44
CA VAL A 274 -11.30 16.32 16.77
C VAL A 274 -10.02 15.50 16.73
N ILE A 275 -9.14 15.72 17.71
CA ILE A 275 -7.92 14.93 17.91
C ILE A 275 -8.12 14.11 19.19
N PRO A 276 -8.46 12.81 19.08
CA PRO A 276 -8.75 11.97 20.24
C PRO A 276 -7.60 11.91 21.26
N GLU A 277 -6.36 12.00 20.78
CA GLU A 277 -5.16 11.92 21.61
C GLU A 277 -4.81 13.23 22.33
N LYS A 278 -5.59 14.30 22.15
CA LYS A 278 -5.33 15.61 22.75
C LYS A 278 -5.71 15.61 24.23
N THR A 279 -4.72 15.74 25.11
CA THR A 279 -4.90 15.81 26.57
C THR A 279 -4.51 17.18 27.14
N PRO A 280 -4.94 17.54 28.37
CA PRO A 280 -4.49 18.76 29.05
C PRO A 280 -2.97 18.89 29.15
N GLU A 281 -2.26 17.79 29.40
CA GLU A 281 -0.79 17.74 29.53
C GLU A 281 -0.12 18.10 28.19
N LYS A 282 -0.62 17.57 27.07
CA LYS A 282 -0.13 17.92 25.75
C LYS A 282 -0.42 19.39 25.40
N VAL A 283 -1.58 19.91 25.84
CA VAL A 283 -1.91 21.33 25.68
C VAL A 283 -0.94 22.22 26.47
N ALA A 284 -0.60 21.84 27.71
CA ALA A 284 0.40 22.53 28.51
C ALA A 284 1.77 22.53 27.82
N LYS A 285 2.25 21.37 27.36
CA LYS A 285 3.50 21.25 26.59
C LYS A 285 3.56 22.18 25.38
N GLY A 286 2.45 22.31 24.64
CA GLY A 286 2.36 23.24 23.50
C GLY A 286 2.37 24.72 23.92
N LYS A 287 1.82 25.07 25.08
CA LYS A 287 1.91 26.43 25.66
C LYS A 287 3.34 26.74 26.09
N ASP A 288 4.02 25.79 26.72
CA ASP A 288 5.41 25.95 27.17
C ASP A 288 6.34 26.22 25.98
N MET A 289 6.18 25.49 24.86
CA MET A 289 6.93 25.76 23.62
C MET A 289 6.70 27.20 23.14
N ARG A 290 5.45 27.66 23.12
CA ARG A 290 5.11 29.02 22.70
C ARG A 290 5.72 30.08 23.62
N GLN A 291 5.66 29.86 24.93
CA GLN A 291 6.21 30.76 25.93
C GLN A 291 7.74 30.83 25.83
N ALA A 292 8.43 29.69 25.72
CA ALA A 292 9.87 29.64 25.54
C ALA A 292 10.32 30.46 24.32
N ARG A 293 9.55 30.41 23.22
CA ARG A 293 9.82 31.23 22.03
C ARG A 293 9.58 32.72 22.28
N ALA A 294 8.48 33.08 22.94
CA ALA A 294 8.16 34.48 23.26
C ALA A 294 9.20 35.12 24.18
N GLU A 295 9.81 34.34 25.08
CA GLU A 295 10.82 34.78 26.03
C GLU A 295 12.25 34.69 25.47
N GLY A 296 12.43 34.25 24.21
CA GLY A 296 13.75 34.11 23.59
C GLY A 296 14.62 33.04 24.25
N GLN A 297 14.01 32.07 24.93
CA GLN A 297 14.74 30.98 25.57
C GLN A 297 15.41 30.07 24.53
N PRO A 298 16.52 29.39 24.86
CA PRO A 298 17.12 28.39 23.99
C PRO A 298 16.10 27.30 23.62
N ILE A 299 15.82 27.15 22.32
CA ILE A 299 14.82 26.20 21.85
C ILE A 299 15.47 24.84 21.57
N PRO A 300 15.08 23.76 22.27
CA PRO A 300 15.65 22.43 22.04
C PRO A 300 15.44 21.98 20.59
N GLY A 301 16.55 21.66 19.91
CA GLY A 301 16.54 21.19 18.53
C GLY A 301 16.71 22.28 17.48
N LEU A 302 16.78 23.57 17.85
CA LEU A 302 17.20 24.66 16.95
C LEU A 302 18.60 25.15 17.35
N ASN A 303 19.51 25.26 16.39
CA ASN A 303 20.87 25.76 16.57
C ASN A 303 21.35 26.46 15.31
N ASP A 304 22.51 27.11 15.39
CA ASP A 304 23.13 27.86 14.29
C ASP A 304 23.31 27.03 13.01
N TYR A 305 23.37 25.71 13.14
CA TYR A 305 23.54 24.80 12.03
C TYR A 305 22.23 24.54 11.27
N ASN A 306 21.16 24.18 11.98
CA ASN A 306 19.90 23.77 11.35
C ASN A 306 18.88 24.91 11.19
N ILE A 307 19.18 26.11 11.71
CA ILE A 307 18.36 27.31 11.50
C ILE A 307 18.16 27.65 10.02
N ARG A 308 19.11 27.27 9.14
CA ARG A 308 18.99 27.40 7.67
C ARG A 308 17.67 26.85 7.13
N TRP A 309 17.23 25.68 7.60
CA TRP A 309 16.05 24.99 7.09
C TRP A 309 14.76 25.28 7.87
N VAL A 310 14.90 25.90 9.04
CA VAL A 310 13.79 26.30 9.90
C VAL A 310 13.40 27.77 9.66
N GLY A 311 14.33 28.58 9.18
CA GLY A 311 14.17 30.02 9.01
C GLY A 311 14.41 30.81 10.31
N PRO A 312 15.08 31.98 10.23
CA PRO A 312 15.39 32.79 11.41
C PRO A 312 14.15 33.36 12.09
N ASP A 313 13.10 33.62 11.32
CA ASP A 313 11.85 34.20 11.81
C ASP A 313 10.90 33.16 12.41
N GLY A 314 11.22 31.87 12.24
CA GLY A 314 10.38 30.72 12.58
C GLY A 314 8.99 30.77 11.94
N TYR A 315 7.98 30.22 12.63
CA TYR A 315 6.62 30.11 12.13
C TYR A 315 5.77 31.35 12.44
N SER A 316 5.22 32.00 11.41
CA SER A 316 4.26 33.12 11.52
C SER A 316 2.83 32.73 11.15
N GLY A 317 2.66 31.65 10.38
CA GLY A 317 1.37 31.22 9.82
C GLY A 317 0.89 32.05 8.62
N ALA A 318 1.66 33.04 8.16
CA ALA A 318 1.30 33.89 7.01
C ALA A 318 1.19 33.05 5.72
N ALA A 319 2.24 32.31 5.34
CA ALA A 319 2.21 31.37 4.21
C ALA A 319 1.00 30.42 4.26
N ALA A 320 0.74 29.83 5.43
CA ALA A 320 -0.39 28.91 5.61
C ALA A 320 -1.74 29.59 5.29
N LEU A 321 -1.91 30.86 5.70
CA LEU A 321 -3.10 31.64 5.40
C LEU A 321 -3.20 31.99 3.92
N ASP A 322 -2.08 32.35 3.29
CA ASP A 322 -2.06 32.72 1.88
C ASP A 322 -2.34 31.52 0.97
N HIS A 323 -1.78 30.36 1.26
CA HIS A 323 -2.12 29.11 0.57
C HIS A 323 -3.59 28.70 0.77
N LEU A 324 -4.15 28.92 1.97
CA LEU A 324 -5.59 28.70 2.18
C LEU A 324 -6.46 29.65 1.33
N LYS A 325 -6.08 30.93 1.22
CA LYS A 325 -6.79 31.89 0.36
C LYS A 325 -6.68 31.49 -1.12
N GLU A 326 -5.49 31.10 -1.57
CA GLU A 326 -5.24 30.62 -2.93
C GLU A 326 -6.07 29.38 -3.26
N PHE A 327 -6.11 28.40 -2.35
CA PHE A 327 -6.95 27.22 -2.47
C PHE A 327 -8.42 27.60 -2.62
N LYS A 328 -8.96 28.43 -1.72
CA LYS A 328 -10.36 28.88 -1.77
C LYS A 328 -10.70 29.57 -3.10
N ARG A 329 -9.85 30.49 -3.55
CA ARG A 329 -10.00 31.16 -4.85
C ARG A 329 -10.06 30.15 -5.99
N THR A 330 -9.13 29.19 -6.01
CA THR A 330 -9.07 28.15 -7.06
C THR A 330 -10.33 27.29 -7.06
N GLN A 331 -10.86 26.93 -5.89
CA GLN A 331 -12.11 26.17 -5.78
C GLN A 331 -13.32 26.98 -6.28
N GLU A 332 -13.37 28.28 -5.99
CA GLU A 332 -14.42 29.16 -6.52
C GLU A 332 -14.37 29.30 -8.04
N GLU A 333 -13.17 29.37 -8.62
CA GLU A 333 -12.97 29.39 -10.08
C GLU A 333 -13.42 28.08 -10.74
N LEU A 334 -13.02 26.92 -10.17
CA LEU A 334 -13.43 25.60 -10.65
C LEU A 334 -14.96 25.41 -10.59
N ALA A 335 -15.59 25.89 -9.52
CA ALA A 335 -17.04 25.83 -9.36
C ALA A 335 -17.80 26.70 -10.38
N ARG A 336 -17.17 27.76 -10.90
CA ARG A 336 -17.75 28.67 -11.93
C ARG A 336 -17.50 28.17 -13.35
N SER A 337 -16.43 27.42 -13.59
CA SER A 337 -16.12 26.86 -14.90
C SER A 337 -16.88 25.55 -15.13
N ASP A 338 -18.10 25.62 -15.66
CA ASP A 338 -18.74 24.43 -16.24
C ASP A 338 -17.85 23.89 -17.37
N ASN A 339 -17.39 22.64 -17.23
CA ASN A 339 -16.77 21.84 -18.29
C ASN A 339 -15.43 22.32 -18.89
N ARG A 340 -14.31 22.21 -18.16
CA ARG A 340 -12.99 22.05 -18.81
C ARG A 340 -12.08 21.04 -18.10
N PRO A 341 -11.39 20.14 -18.84
CA PRO A 341 -10.32 19.32 -18.27
C PRO A 341 -9.09 20.21 -18.00
N LEU A 342 -8.59 20.19 -16.77
CA LEU A 342 -7.17 20.45 -16.51
C LEU A 342 -6.51 19.09 -16.75
N ALA A 343 -5.94 18.82 -17.93
CA ALA A 343 -4.71 19.43 -18.37
C ALA A 343 -4.66 19.61 -19.89
N PRO A 344 -4.16 20.75 -20.40
CA PRO A 344 -3.49 20.79 -21.69
C PRO A 344 -2.06 20.28 -21.52
N GLU A 345 -1.58 19.52 -22.49
CA GLU A 345 -0.15 19.27 -22.68
C GLU A 345 0.61 20.60 -22.62
N GLY A 346 1.49 20.77 -21.63
CA GLY A 346 2.46 21.87 -21.61
C GLY A 346 2.24 23.04 -20.64
N SER A 347 1.37 22.97 -19.62
CA SER A 347 1.34 24.05 -18.62
C SER A 347 2.60 24.06 -17.71
N THR A 348 3.38 25.11 -17.85
CA THR A 348 4.42 25.51 -16.92
C THR A 348 3.77 26.10 -15.67
N GLY A 349 3.71 25.33 -14.58
CA GLY A 349 3.43 25.85 -13.23
C GLY A 349 2.12 25.35 -12.61
N LYS A 350 2.26 24.68 -11.46
CA LYS A 350 1.24 24.47 -10.42
C LYS A 350 -0.16 24.08 -10.92
N ALA A 351 -0.31 22.87 -11.47
CA ALA A 351 -1.65 22.30 -11.65
C ALA A 351 -2.34 22.12 -10.29
N ALA A 352 -3.63 22.43 -10.21
CA ALA A 352 -4.46 22.20 -9.03
C ALA A 352 -4.55 20.68 -8.75
N MET A 353 -3.60 20.15 -7.96
CA MET A 353 -3.46 18.70 -7.74
C MET A 353 -4.59 18.10 -6.92
N VAL A 354 -5.37 18.89 -6.18
CA VAL A 354 -6.48 18.38 -5.36
C VAL A 354 -7.66 19.32 -5.47
N SER A 355 -8.78 18.79 -5.97
CA SER A 355 -10.04 19.51 -6.11
C SER A 355 -10.98 19.16 -4.96
N ALA A 356 -11.46 20.15 -4.21
CA ALA A 356 -12.64 19.97 -3.36
C ALA A 356 -13.94 19.98 -4.18
N TYR A 357 -13.89 20.55 -5.39
CA TYR A 357 -14.98 20.48 -6.34
C TYR A 357 -15.13 19.04 -6.84
N LYS A 358 -16.29 18.44 -6.53
CA LYS A 358 -16.69 17.12 -6.99
C LYS A 358 -17.20 17.23 -8.42
N LYS A 359 -16.38 16.82 -9.38
CA LYS A 359 -16.81 16.77 -10.78
C LYS A 359 -17.85 15.65 -10.94
N PRO A 360 -19.03 15.90 -11.54
CA PRO A 360 -19.96 14.83 -11.82
C PRO A 360 -19.30 13.71 -12.64
N LEU A 361 -19.37 12.47 -12.14
CA LEU A 361 -18.86 11.28 -12.82
C LEU A 361 -20.00 10.29 -13.05
N THR A 362 -19.86 9.51 -14.12
CA THR A 362 -20.68 8.32 -14.37
C THR A 362 -19.90 7.05 -14.03
N ALA A 363 -20.61 5.96 -13.75
CA ALA A 363 -20.00 4.65 -13.55
C ALA A 363 -19.15 4.22 -14.76
N GLN A 364 -19.60 4.56 -15.97
CA GLN A 364 -18.90 4.21 -17.21
C GLN A 364 -17.55 4.91 -17.32
N GLN A 365 -17.47 6.21 -17.01
CA GLN A 365 -16.20 6.95 -17.02
C GLN A 365 -15.16 6.33 -16.07
N ILE A 366 -15.59 5.89 -14.87
CA ILE A 366 -14.71 5.23 -13.91
C ILE A 366 -14.20 3.89 -14.47
N LYS A 367 -15.09 3.10 -15.09
CA LYS A 367 -14.74 1.82 -15.71
C LYS A 367 -13.78 1.99 -16.88
N ASP A 368 -14.01 2.97 -17.74
CA ASP A 368 -13.18 3.22 -18.91
C ASP A 368 -11.78 3.69 -18.49
N MET A 369 -11.69 4.61 -17.53
CA MET A 369 -10.42 5.01 -16.94
C MET A 369 -9.69 3.83 -16.30
N ALA A 370 -10.38 2.98 -15.54
CA ALA A 370 -9.77 1.81 -14.93
C ALA A 370 -9.23 0.80 -15.97
N ARG A 371 -9.91 0.63 -17.11
CA ARG A 371 -9.43 -0.20 -18.23
C ARG A 371 -8.23 0.43 -18.93
N GLU A 372 -8.26 1.73 -19.19
CA GLU A 372 -7.13 2.49 -19.74
C GLU A 372 -5.87 2.34 -18.87
N LEU A 373 -6.06 2.33 -17.55
CA LEU A 373 -4.99 2.12 -16.57
C LEU A 373 -4.53 0.65 -16.43
N GLY A 374 -5.19 -0.29 -17.09
CA GLY A 374 -4.75 -1.69 -17.19
C GLY A 374 -5.56 -2.73 -16.44
N ALA A 375 -6.80 -2.44 -16.00
CA ALA A 375 -7.73 -3.46 -15.52
C ALA A 375 -8.38 -4.21 -16.70
N ASP A 376 -8.50 -5.53 -16.62
CA ASP A 376 -9.19 -6.33 -17.62
C ASP A 376 -10.71 -6.31 -17.40
N LEU A 377 -11.15 -6.35 -16.14
CA LEU A 377 -12.57 -6.21 -15.76
C LEU A 377 -12.72 -5.17 -14.65
N VAL A 378 -13.86 -4.46 -14.67
CA VAL A 378 -14.19 -3.42 -13.70
C VAL A 378 -15.67 -3.45 -13.39
N GLY A 379 -16.01 -3.53 -12.11
CA GLY A 379 -17.38 -3.46 -11.62
C GLY A 379 -17.48 -2.56 -10.39
N ILE A 380 -18.67 -2.03 -10.12
CA ILE A 380 -18.92 -1.13 -8.99
C ILE A 380 -20.05 -1.69 -8.14
N ALA A 381 -19.75 -2.12 -6.92
CA ALA A 381 -20.76 -2.57 -5.97
C ALA A 381 -21.27 -1.41 -5.08
N ASP A 382 -22.51 -1.54 -4.61
CA ASP A 382 -23.06 -0.66 -3.57
C ASP A 382 -22.55 -1.06 -2.18
N GLY A 383 -21.86 -0.14 -1.52
CA GLY A 383 -21.34 -0.37 -0.17
C GLY A 383 -22.43 -0.59 0.88
N ALA A 384 -23.62 0.00 0.73
CA ALA A 384 -24.73 -0.22 1.65
C ALA A 384 -25.27 -1.66 1.53
N VAL A 385 -25.36 -2.19 0.30
CA VAL A 385 -25.75 -3.59 0.07
C VAL A 385 -24.73 -4.54 0.68
N MET A 386 -23.43 -4.24 0.52
CA MET A 386 -22.36 -5.03 1.15
C MET A 386 -22.40 -4.96 2.68
N ASN A 387 -22.69 -3.79 3.27
CA ASN A 387 -22.84 -3.64 4.72
C ASN A 387 -24.00 -4.49 5.26
N ALA A 388 -25.11 -4.57 4.51
CA ALA A 388 -26.31 -5.33 4.89
C ALA A 388 -26.16 -6.85 4.67
N ASN A 389 -25.27 -7.27 3.76
CA ASN A 389 -25.09 -8.66 3.37
C ASN A 389 -23.62 -9.11 3.51
N PRO A 390 -23.02 -9.06 4.71
CA PRO A 390 -21.66 -9.51 4.89
C PRO A 390 -21.55 -11.03 4.60
N PRO A 391 -20.50 -11.49 3.91
CA PRO A 391 -20.33 -12.91 3.59
C PRO A 391 -20.24 -13.84 4.80
N ASP A 392 -19.70 -13.33 5.91
CA ASP A 392 -19.63 -14.03 7.19
C ASP A 392 -20.23 -13.15 8.29
N PRO A 393 -21.48 -13.37 8.70
CA PRO A 393 -22.10 -12.57 9.76
C PRO A 393 -21.36 -12.58 11.11
N LYS A 394 -20.51 -13.58 11.38
CA LYS A 394 -19.71 -13.67 12.62
C LYS A 394 -18.44 -12.83 12.57
N ASP A 395 -17.93 -12.54 11.38
CA ASP A 395 -16.79 -11.64 11.14
C ASP A 395 -17.07 -10.81 9.87
N PRO A 396 -17.96 -9.79 9.97
CA PRO A 396 -18.68 -9.24 8.82
C PRO A 396 -17.82 -8.42 7.86
N ARG A 397 -16.75 -7.78 8.35
CA ARG A 397 -15.73 -7.10 7.53
C ARG A 397 -16.31 -6.22 6.42
N ARG A 398 -17.17 -5.31 6.84
CA ARG A 398 -17.97 -4.47 5.95
C ARG A 398 -17.19 -3.22 5.53
N PRO A 399 -17.54 -2.58 4.41
CA PRO A 399 -16.98 -1.26 4.05
C PRO A 399 -16.95 -0.26 5.21
N GLN A 400 -18.03 -0.17 6.00
CA GLN A 400 -18.13 0.72 7.16
C GLN A 400 -17.18 0.38 8.33
N ASP A 401 -16.72 -0.88 8.42
CA ASP A 401 -15.76 -1.30 9.45
C ASP A 401 -14.32 -0.86 9.09
N ILE A 402 -14.08 -0.44 7.84
CA ILE A 402 -12.78 -0.01 7.31
C ILE A 402 -12.70 1.51 7.23
N THR A 403 -13.72 2.14 6.65
CA THR A 403 -13.79 3.60 6.51
C THR A 403 -15.21 4.10 6.75
N PRO A 404 -15.39 5.14 7.59
CA PRO A 404 -16.70 5.73 7.82
C PRO A 404 -17.16 6.65 6.68
N LEU A 405 -16.26 7.11 5.81
CA LEU A 405 -16.54 8.16 4.83
C LEU A 405 -16.47 7.69 3.38
N ASP A 406 -15.57 6.77 3.08
CA ASP A 406 -15.26 6.37 1.71
C ASP A 406 -15.85 5.00 1.36
N GLY A 407 -16.86 4.52 2.11
CA GLY A 407 -17.45 3.20 1.95
C GLY A 407 -18.70 3.13 1.07
N LYS A 408 -19.07 4.20 0.36
CA LYS A 408 -20.33 4.27 -0.43
C LYS A 408 -20.32 3.34 -1.64
N ARG A 409 -19.18 3.20 -2.30
CA ARG A 409 -18.97 2.31 -3.45
C ARG A 409 -17.72 1.46 -3.25
N ALA A 410 -17.81 0.20 -3.67
CA ALA A 410 -16.66 -0.67 -3.81
C ALA A 410 -16.39 -0.90 -5.30
N ILE A 411 -15.34 -0.27 -5.83
CA ILE A 411 -14.90 -0.43 -7.22
C ILE A 411 -13.96 -1.63 -7.25
N VAL A 412 -14.33 -2.69 -7.97
CA VAL A 412 -13.56 -3.92 -8.05
C VAL A 412 -12.86 -4.00 -9.39
N LEU A 413 -11.54 -4.13 -9.34
CA LEU A 413 -10.68 -4.31 -10.51
C LEU A 413 -10.24 -5.76 -10.58
N ALA A 414 -10.28 -6.33 -11.79
CA ALA A 414 -9.72 -7.64 -12.06
C ALA A 414 -8.60 -7.56 -13.09
N ARG A 415 -7.54 -8.33 -12.86
CA ARG A 415 -6.51 -8.59 -13.87
C ARG A 415 -6.49 -10.08 -14.19
N ARG A 416 -6.51 -10.41 -15.48
CA ARG A 416 -6.50 -11.81 -15.93
C ARG A 416 -5.14 -12.44 -15.67
N ILE A 417 -5.18 -13.74 -15.38
CA ILE A 417 -4.00 -14.59 -15.33
C ILE A 417 -3.60 -14.97 -16.76
N ASN A 418 -2.28 -15.05 -17.01
CA ASN A 418 -1.76 -15.45 -18.31
C ASN A 418 -2.05 -16.94 -18.60
N SER A 419 -2.71 -17.22 -19.73
CA SER A 419 -3.04 -18.59 -20.17
C SER A 419 -1.81 -19.50 -20.26
N GLY A 420 -0.64 -18.96 -20.62
CA GLY A 420 0.61 -19.73 -20.68
C GLY A 420 0.98 -20.40 -19.36
N THR A 421 0.85 -19.69 -18.23
CA THR A 421 1.11 -20.30 -16.91
C THR A 421 -0.06 -21.14 -16.41
N THR A 422 -1.29 -20.89 -16.87
CA THR A 422 -2.46 -21.76 -16.59
C THR A 422 -2.32 -23.15 -17.20
N ARG A 423 -1.71 -23.26 -18.39
CA ARG A 423 -1.49 -24.55 -19.10
C ARG A 423 -0.53 -25.50 -18.38
N ILE A 424 0.31 -25.00 -17.46
CA ILE A 424 1.20 -25.84 -16.67
C ILE A 424 0.34 -26.71 -15.74
N ALA A 425 0.41 -28.03 -15.85
CA ALA A 425 -0.46 -28.92 -15.07
C ALA A 425 -0.07 -28.99 -13.59
N ALA A 426 1.24 -29.04 -13.31
CA ALA A 426 1.77 -29.09 -11.94
C ALA A 426 1.24 -27.91 -11.11
N TRP A 427 0.71 -28.23 -9.92
CA TRP A 427 0.13 -27.23 -9.03
C TRP A 427 1.19 -26.43 -8.29
N ASP A 428 2.35 -27.06 -8.04
CA ASP A 428 3.48 -26.57 -7.24
C ASP A 428 4.56 -25.88 -8.06
N GLU A 429 4.30 -25.63 -9.35
CA GLU A 429 5.25 -24.98 -10.24
C GLU A 429 5.41 -23.48 -9.90
N ARG A 430 6.61 -23.10 -9.46
CA ARG A 430 6.97 -21.73 -9.05
C ARG A 430 6.78 -20.69 -10.16
N HIS A 431 6.89 -21.06 -11.44
CA HIS A 431 6.63 -20.12 -12.54
C HIS A 431 5.20 -19.57 -12.52
N LYS A 432 4.22 -20.34 -12.03
CA LYS A 432 2.85 -19.86 -11.82
C LYS A 432 2.83 -18.74 -10.78
N TYR A 433 3.37 -19.04 -9.61
CA TYR A 433 3.39 -18.14 -8.46
C TYR A 433 4.10 -16.81 -8.81
N TYR A 434 5.22 -16.91 -9.52
CA TYR A 434 5.98 -15.73 -9.95
C TYR A 434 5.17 -14.81 -10.88
N ASN A 435 4.46 -15.39 -11.85
CA ASN A 435 3.62 -14.61 -12.76
C ASN A 435 2.43 -13.97 -12.03
N ASP A 436 1.94 -14.61 -10.98
CA ASP A 436 0.82 -14.09 -10.18
C ASP A 436 1.24 -12.91 -9.33
N GLU A 437 2.43 -12.95 -8.74
CA GLU A 437 3.02 -11.80 -8.07
C GLU A 437 3.22 -10.60 -9.02
N ILE A 438 3.61 -10.86 -10.27
CA ILE A 438 3.70 -9.82 -11.31
C ILE A 438 2.31 -9.24 -11.61
N ALA A 439 1.32 -10.11 -11.88
CA ALA A 439 -0.04 -9.67 -12.17
C ALA A 439 -0.63 -8.86 -11.01
N LEU A 440 -0.41 -9.30 -9.77
CA LEU A 440 -0.82 -8.60 -8.56
C LEU A 440 -0.13 -7.22 -8.46
N THR A 441 1.17 -7.16 -8.71
CA THR A 441 1.95 -5.90 -8.67
C THR A 441 1.49 -4.88 -9.73
N LEU A 442 1.05 -5.35 -10.89
CA LEU A 442 0.46 -4.50 -11.92
C LEU A 442 -0.95 -4.04 -11.54
N LEU A 443 -1.75 -4.94 -10.97
CA LEU A 443 -3.10 -4.63 -10.49
C LEU A 443 -3.09 -3.60 -9.34
N GLU A 444 -2.13 -3.71 -8.42
CA GLU A 444 -1.87 -2.71 -7.36
C GLU A 444 -1.55 -1.33 -7.95
N GLU A 445 -0.73 -1.26 -9.00
CA GLU A 445 -0.39 0.00 -9.68
C GLU A 445 -1.62 0.61 -10.35
N THR A 446 -2.43 -0.19 -11.05
CA THR A 446 -3.69 0.25 -11.65
C THR A 446 -4.65 0.79 -10.58
N ALA A 447 -4.79 0.09 -9.46
CA ALA A 447 -5.64 0.55 -8.35
C ALA A 447 -5.17 1.88 -7.75
N LEU A 448 -3.85 2.05 -7.51
CA LEU A 448 -3.32 3.31 -7.01
C LEU A 448 -3.54 4.46 -8.01
N LYS A 449 -3.32 4.22 -9.30
CA LYS A 449 -3.57 5.23 -10.34
C LYS A 449 -5.03 5.67 -10.39
N LEU A 450 -5.95 4.71 -10.31
CA LEU A 450 -7.38 5.01 -10.28
C LEU A 450 -7.78 5.76 -9.00
N SER A 451 -7.21 5.37 -7.85
CA SER A 451 -7.42 6.06 -6.57
C SER A 451 -7.01 7.53 -6.65
N LEU A 452 -5.83 7.83 -7.19
CA LEU A 452 -5.33 9.19 -7.38
C LEU A 452 -6.20 9.98 -8.38
N TRP A 453 -6.59 9.36 -9.49
CA TRP A 453 -7.47 9.99 -10.48
C TRP A 453 -8.84 10.34 -9.89
N LEU A 454 -9.45 9.44 -9.11
CA LEU A 454 -10.72 9.70 -8.41
C LEU A 454 -10.58 10.87 -7.43
N GLU A 455 -9.46 10.94 -6.71
CA GLU A 455 -9.18 12.05 -5.80
C GLU A 455 -9.05 13.39 -6.54
N ASP A 456 -8.44 13.40 -7.73
CA ASP A 456 -8.38 14.57 -8.62
C ASP A 456 -9.77 15.02 -9.07
N GLN A 457 -10.72 14.09 -9.21
CA GLN A 457 -12.12 14.40 -9.52
C GLN A 457 -12.94 14.82 -8.28
N GLY A 458 -12.33 14.87 -7.09
CA GLY A 458 -13.00 15.25 -5.84
C GLY A 458 -13.50 14.08 -4.98
N TYR A 459 -13.12 12.85 -5.31
CA TYR A 459 -13.60 11.63 -4.65
C TYR A 459 -12.45 10.81 -4.07
N PRO A 460 -12.08 11.02 -2.79
CA PRO A 460 -11.06 10.22 -2.13
C PRO A 460 -11.40 8.73 -2.21
N SER A 461 -10.35 7.94 -2.42
CA SER A 461 -10.49 6.50 -2.60
C SER A 461 -9.37 5.72 -1.92
N LEU A 462 -9.74 4.64 -1.25
CA LEU A 462 -8.86 3.75 -0.49
C LEU A 462 -8.78 2.39 -1.19
N VAL A 463 -7.60 2.04 -1.72
CA VAL A 463 -7.29 0.66 -2.14
C VAL A 463 -7.26 -0.25 -0.91
N ILE A 464 -8.02 -1.34 -0.97
CA ILE A 464 -8.01 -2.39 0.04
C ILE A 464 -6.90 -3.38 -0.28
N PRO A 465 -6.07 -3.77 0.71
CA PRO A 465 -5.04 -4.76 0.48
C PRO A 465 -5.67 -6.08 -0.02
N PRO A 466 -5.29 -6.57 -1.21
CA PRO A 466 -5.84 -7.79 -1.78
C PRO A 466 -5.39 -9.04 -1.02
N THR A 467 -4.22 -8.96 -0.36
CA THR A 467 -3.54 -10.13 0.22
C THR A 467 -3.01 -9.92 1.63
N HIS A 468 -3.04 -8.69 2.16
CA HIS A 468 -2.63 -8.43 3.53
C HIS A 468 -3.81 -8.53 4.48
N VAL A 469 -3.53 -9.04 5.67
CA VAL A 469 -4.50 -9.18 6.74
C VAL A 469 -4.06 -8.35 7.93
N ASP A 470 -4.99 -8.09 8.83
CA ASP A 470 -4.70 -7.44 10.10
C ASP A 470 -3.93 -8.41 11.02
N PRO A 471 -2.63 -8.16 11.32
CA PRO A 471 -1.83 -9.05 12.16
C PRO A 471 -2.36 -9.13 13.59
N TRP A 472 -3.05 -8.09 14.09
CA TRP A 472 -3.59 -8.07 15.45
C TRP A 472 -4.83 -8.96 15.62
N ARG A 473 -5.39 -9.47 14.51
CA ARG A 473 -6.42 -10.50 14.51
C ARG A 473 -5.86 -11.91 14.58
N PHE A 474 -4.55 -12.11 14.42
CA PHE A 474 -3.92 -13.42 14.58
C PHE A 474 -3.95 -13.86 16.05
N LYS A 475 -4.45 -15.07 16.33
CA LYS A 475 -4.63 -15.59 17.70
C LYS A 475 -3.66 -16.73 18.04
N GLY A 476 -2.53 -16.78 17.35
CA GLY A 476 -1.44 -17.73 17.62
C GLY A 476 -1.65 -19.13 17.09
N ASP A 477 -2.64 -19.33 16.23
CA ASP A 477 -2.81 -20.57 15.49
C ASP A 477 -2.37 -20.38 14.03
N PRO A 478 -1.19 -20.90 13.63
CA PRO A 478 -0.68 -20.76 12.27
C PRO A 478 -1.48 -21.56 11.22
N ASP A 479 -2.30 -22.54 11.63
CA ASP A 479 -3.20 -23.28 10.74
C ASP A 479 -4.55 -22.55 10.57
N GLN A 480 -4.84 -21.52 11.38
CA GLN A 480 -6.06 -20.72 11.26
C GLN A 480 -6.02 -19.82 10.01
N PRO A 481 -6.98 -19.96 9.07
CA PRO A 481 -7.04 -19.11 7.89
C PRO A 481 -7.28 -17.65 8.27
N MET A 482 -6.41 -16.77 7.80
CA MET A 482 -6.58 -15.33 7.94
C MET A 482 -7.36 -14.76 6.76
N LYS A 483 -8.22 -13.77 7.04
CA LYS A 483 -9.06 -13.11 6.03
C LYS A 483 -8.56 -11.68 5.75
N PRO A 484 -8.70 -11.16 4.51
CA PRO A 484 -8.40 -9.76 4.18
C PRO A 484 -9.41 -8.80 4.82
N LEU A 485 -9.14 -7.50 4.80
CA LEU A 485 -10.01 -6.48 5.40
C LEU A 485 -11.42 -6.44 4.80
N LEU A 486 -11.53 -6.75 3.50
CA LEU A 486 -12.78 -6.88 2.74
C LEU A 486 -12.64 -8.06 1.78
N SER A 487 -13.71 -8.81 1.54
CA SER A 487 -13.67 -9.87 0.52
C SER A 487 -13.87 -9.29 -0.88
N ALA A 488 -12.77 -9.13 -1.63
CA ALA A 488 -12.83 -8.68 -3.03
C ALA A 488 -13.66 -9.63 -3.92
N THR A 489 -13.68 -10.93 -3.61
CA THR A 489 -14.50 -11.93 -4.32
C THR A 489 -15.99 -11.63 -4.20
N HIS A 490 -16.49 -11.37 -2.98
CA HIS A 490 -17.91 -11.07 -2.78
C HIS A 490 -18.27 -9.66 -3.26
N ALA A 491 -17.35 -8.71 -3.13
CA ALA A 491 -17.49 -7.39 -3.75
C ALA A 491 -17.64 -7.51 -5.27
N ALA A 492 -16.87 -8.39 -5.92
CA ALA A 492 -16.96 -8.63 -7.37
C ALA A 492 -18.31 -9.21 -7.79
N VAL A 493 -18.90 -10.10 -6.97
CA VAL A 493 -20.25 -10.63 -7.20
C VAL A 493 -21.29 -9.51 -7.11
N GLU A 494 -21.26 -8.70 -6.05
CA GLU A 494 -22.16 -7.54 -5.93
C GLU A 494 -21.96 -6.52 -7.05
N ALA A 495 -20.73 -6.40 -7.55
CA ALA A 495 -20.36 -5.56 -8.67
C ALA A 495 -20.72 -6.16 -10.05
N GLY A 496 -21.43 -7.30 -10.09
CA GLY A 496 -21.90 -7.91 -11.32
C GLY A 496 -20.81 -8.56 -12.18
N LEU A 497 -19.60 -8.76 -11.68
CA LEU A 497 -18.48 -9.34 -12.44
C LEU A 497 -18.59 -10.86 -12.63
N GLY A 498 -19.41 -11.53 -11.84
CA GLY A 498 -19.51 -12.99 -11.86
C GLY A 498 -20.30 -13.58 -10.71
N THR A 499 -20.26 -14.90 -10.58
CA THR A 499 -20.86 -15.67 -9.48
C THR A 499 -19.82 -16.59 -8.84
N LEU A 500 -20.06 -17.07 -7.62
CA LEU A 500 -19.19 -18.06 -7.01
C LEU A 500 -19.38 -19.45 -7.63
N GLY A 501 -18.26 -20.15 -7.81
CA GLY A 501 -18.25 -21.56 -8.21
C GLY A 501 -18.41 -22.53 -7.06
N LEU A 502 -18.49 -23.83 -7.39
CA LEU A 502 -18.48 -24.92 -6.41
C LEU A 502 -17.30 -24.83 -5.43
N ASN A 503 -16.18 -24.30 -5.92
CA ASN A 503 -14.96 -24.09 -5.14
C ASN A 503 -14.93 -22.74 -4.39
N LEU A 504 -15.97 -21.92 -4.40
CA LEU A 504 -16.01 -20.57 -3.81
C LEU A 504 -15.03 -19.55 -4.41
N GLN A 505 -14.55 -19.76 -5.64
CA GLN A 505 -13.87 -18.72 -6.41
C GLN A 505 -14.89 -17.92 -7.21
N LEU A 506 -14.61 -16.63 -7.45
CA LEU A 506 -15.35 -15.86 -8.45
C LEU A 506 -15.15 -16.53 -9.81
N ILE A 507 -16.22 -16.72 -10.56
CA ILE A 507 -16.19 -17.13 -11.96
C ILE A 507 -16.73 -15.96 -12.76
N THR A 508 -15.95 -15.45 -13.72
CA THR A 508 -16.39 -14.42 -14.67
C THR A 508 -16.74 -15.06 -16.01
N PRO A 509 -17.64 -14.46 -16.80
CA PRO A 509 -17.94 -14.95 -18.15
C PRO A 509 -16.71 -14.98 -19.08
N GLU A 510 -15.82 -13.99 -18.97
CA GLU A 510 -14.70 -13.77 -19.88
C GLU A 510 -13.51 -14.70 -19.58
N PHE A 511 -13.18 -14.89 -18.30
CA PHE A 511 -11.93 -15.55 -17.87
C PHE A 511 -12.16 -16.69 -16.88
N GLY A 512 -13.42 -17.02 -16.57
CA GLY A 512 -13.72 -17.95 -15.50
C GLY A 512 -13.14 -17.47 -14.17
N PRO A 513 -12.52 -18.35 -13.37
CA PRO A 513 -11.87 -17.96 -12.12
C PRO A 513 -10.42 -17.47 -12.29
N ARG A 514 -9.92 -17.31 -13.52
CA ARG A 514 -8.52 -16.96 -13.80
C ARG A 514 -8.27 -15.46 -13.73
N VAL A 515 -8.66 -14.84 -12.62
CA VAL A 515 -8.50 -13.40 -12.36
C VAL A 515 -7.97 -13.15 -10.95
N MET A 516 -7.11 -12.14 -10.82
CA MET A 516 -6.72 -11.54 -9.55
C MET A 516 -7.57 -10.31 -9.30
N LEU A 517 -7.98 -10.08 -8.05
CA LEU A 517 -8.92 -9.02 -7.68
C LEU A 517 -8.29 -8.03 -6.69
N VAL A 518 -8.67 -6.76 -6.83
CA VAL A 518 -8.46 -5.73 -5.81
C VAL A 518 -9.70 -4.85 -5.74
N ALA A 519 -10.02 -4.35 -4.55
CA ALA A 519 -11.15 -3.45 -4.34
C ALA A 519 -10.65 -2.07 -3.91
N LEU A 520 -11.32 -1.02 -4.37
CA LEU A 520 -11.19 0.33 -3.89
C LEU A 520 -12.50 0.76 -3.23
N LEU A 521 -12.42 1.33 -2.04
CA LEU A 521 -13.56 2.01 -1.41
C LEU A 521 -13.51 3.49 -1.80
N SER A 522 -14.63 4.05 -2.25
CA SER A 522 -14.75 5.48 -2.54
C SER A 522 -16.06 6.09 -2.06
N SER A 523 -16.01 7.39 -1.79
CA SER A 523 -17.19 8.23 -1.50
C SER A 523 -17.95 8.66 -2.76
N VAL A 524 -17.51 8.24 -3.95
CA VAL A 524 -18.14 8.58 -5.24
C VAL A 524 -19.60 8.12 -5.32
N GLU A 525 -20.45 8.95 -5.90
CA GLU A 525 -21.90 8.73 -6.02
C GLU A 525 -22.26 8.42 -7.48
N VAL A 526 -21.95 7.20 -7.90
CA VAL A 526 -22.36 6.68 -9.22
C VAL A 526 -23.34 5.52 -9.05
N GLU A 527 -24.08 5.20 -10.11
CA GLU A 527 -24.93 4.01 -10.14
C GLU A 527 -24.07 2.73 -10.01
N PRO A 528 -24.39 1.85 -9.04
CA PRO A 528 -23.71 0.57 -8.92
C PRO A 528 -24.18 -0.42 -10.00
N ASP A 529 -23.36 -1.40 -10.27
CA ASP A 529 -23.70 -2.57 -11.07
C ASP A 529 -24.68 -3.49 -10.33
N LYS A 530 -25.33 -4.36 -11.11
CA LYS A 530 -26.24 -5.36 -10.58
C LYS A 530 -25.57 -6.73 -10.57
N LYS A 531 -25.64 -7.40 -9.42
CA LYS A 531 -25.26 -8.80 -9.26
C LYS A 531 -25.94 -9.69 -10.32
N MET A 532 -25.21 -10.70 -10.79
CA MET A 532 -25.76 -11.72 -11.69
C MET A 532 -26.70 -12.66 -10.92
N GLU A 533 -27.87 -12.94 -11.50
CA GLU A 533 -28.87 -13.82 -10.90
C GLU A 533 -28.69 -15.30 -11.28
N LYS A 534 -28.13 -15.58 -12.46
CA LYS A 534 -27.91 -16.94 -12.95
C LYS A 534 -26.51 -17.42 -12.58
N ALA A 535 -26.42 -18.62 -12.02
CA ALA A 535 -25.13 -19.24 -11.72
C ALA A 535 -24.34 -19.53 -13.00
N LEU A 536 -23.04 -19.20 -12.99
CA LEU A 536 -22.12 -19.56 -14.06
C LEU A 536 -21.55 -20.98 -13.87
N CYS A 537 -21.53 -21.48 -12.65
CA CYS A 537 -21.03 -22.81 -12.33
C CYS A 537 -22.13 -23.86 -12.51
N GLY A 538 -21.84 -24.94 -13.27
CA GLY A 538 -22.72 -26.12 -13.34
C GLY A 538 -22.77 -26.96 -12.05
N GLY A 539 -22.07 -26.53 -10.99
CA GLY A 539 -22.06 -27.22 -9.70
C GLY A 539 -21.49 -28.64 -9.79
N PRO A 540 -22.03 -29.60 -9.01
CA PRO A 540 -21.59 -31.00 -8.99
C PRO A 540 -21.69 -31.73 -10.33
N SER A 541 -22.53 -31.27 -11.28
CA SER A 541 -22.58 -31.89 -12.62
C SER A 541 -21.26 -31.76 -13.39
N CYS A 542 -20.44 -30.75 -13.04
CA CYS A 542 -19.10 -30.54 -13.61
C CYS A 542 -17.99 -31.12 -12.71
N GLY A 543 -17.86 -30.61 -11.47
CA GLY A 543 -16.93 -31.15 -10.48
C GLY A 543 -15.43 -31.08 -10.80
N ARG A 544 -15.00 -30.45 -11.91
CA ARG A 544 -13.58 -30.43 -12.36
C ARG A 544 -12.64 -29.86 -11.30
N CYS A 545 -13.05 -28.80 -10.61
CA CYS A 545 -12.28 -28.22 -9.50
C CYS A 545 -12.05 -29.19 -8.33
N LEU A 546 -13.01 -30.08 -8.06
CA LEU A 546 -12.89 -31.12 -7.03
C LEU A 546 -11.96 -32.23 -7.49
N LYS A 547 -12.11 -32.70 -8.73
CA LYS A 547 -11.25 -33.72 -9.32
C LYS A 547 -9.78 -33.28 -9.35
N ALA A 548 -9.53 -32.02 -9.72
CA ALA A 548 -8.17 -31.49 -9.85
C ALA A 548 -7.53 -31.04 -8.53
N CYS A 549 -8.28 -30.95 -7.43
CA CYS A 549 -7.74 -30.42 -6.17
C CYS A 549 -6.66 -31.36 -5.59
N PRO A 550 -5.41 -30.90 -5.42
CA PRO A 550 -4.34 -31.76 -4.87
C PRO A 550 -4.52 -32.03 -3.37
N GLY A 551 -5.12 -31.10 -2.63
CA GLY A 551 -5.37 -31.23 -1.20
C GLY A 551 -6.71 -31.88 -0.85
N ASP A 552 -7.54 -32.22 -1.84
CA ASP A 552 -8.87 -32.80 -1.61
C ASP A 552 -9.81 -31.97 -0.71
N VAL A 553 -9.62 -30.64 -0.73
CA VAL A 553 -10.30 -29.68 0.16
C VAL A 553 -11.51 -28.97 -0.44
N VAL A 554 -11.80 -29.17 -1.73
CA VAL A 554 -13.02 -28.65 -2.37
C VAL A 554 -14.21 -29.49 -1.94
N LYS A 555 -15.18 -28.87 -1.26
CA LYS A 555 -16.39 -29.51 -0.74
C LYS A 555 -17.62 -29.05 -1.53
N HIS A 556 -18.80 -29.53 -1.13
CA HIS A 556 -20.05 -29.25 -1.82
C HIS A 556 -20.55 -27.83 -1.47
N TRP A 557 -20.20 -26.84 -2.31
CA TRP A 557 -20.41 -25.41 -2.05
C TRP A 557 -19.71 -24.92 -0.78
N ASP A 558 -18.57 -25.53 -0.48
CA ASP A 558 -17.74 -25.20 0.67
C ASP A 558 -16.27 -25.54 0.38
N ARG A 559 -15.37 -25.12 1.26
CA ARG A 559 -13.94 -25.40 1.16
C ARG A 559 -13.33 -25.58 2.54
N ASP A 560 -12.52 -26.61 2.71
CA ASP A 560 -11.58 -26.64 3.83
C ASP A 560 -10.45 -25.63 3.58
N PHE A 561 -10.59 -24.43 4.13
CA PHE A 561 -9.60 -23.37 3.98
C PHE A 561 -8.28 -23.70 4.68
N ALA A 562 -8.29 -24.32 5.86
CA ALA A 562 -7.05 -24.67 6.57
C ALA A 562 -6.22 -25.67 5.75
N GLY A 563 -6.86 -26.71 5.21
CA GLY A 563 -6.19 -27.63 4.29
C GLY A 563 -5.77 -26.97 2.97
N CYS A 564 -6.56 -26.02 2.45
CA CYS A 564 -6.23 -25.28 1.22
C CYS A 564 -5.01 -24.38 1.39
N ASP A 565 -4.87 -23.71 2.53
CA ASP A 565 -3.78 -22.77 2.86
C ASP A 565 -2.40 -23.41 2.71
N ARG A 566 -2.29 -24.71 2.99
CA ARG A 566 -1.06 -25.50 2.77
C ARG A 566 -0.62 -25.57 1.31
N TYR A 567 -1.56 -25.43 0.37
CA TYR A 567 -1.31 -25.47 -1.06
C TYR A 567 -1.33 -24.08 -1.69
N ARG A 568 -2.25 -23.19 -1.29
CA ARG A 568 -2.33 -21.82 -1.83
C ARG A 568 -1.28 -20.86 -1.25
N SER A 569 -0.62 -21.26 -0.16
CA SER A 569 0.51 -20.56 0.48
C SER A 569 1.56 -21.59 0.94
N PRO A 570 2.18 -22.35 0.02
CA PRO A 570 3.04 -23.49 0.36
C PRO A 570 4.29 -23.12 1.17
N ASN A 571 4.77 -21.88 1.02
CA ASN A 571 5.85 -21.31 1.81
C ASN A 571 5.35 -20.19 2.75
N GLY A 572 4.06 -20.23 3.09
CA GLY A 572 3.40 -19.26 3.96
C GLY A 572 3.82 -19.35 5.43
N TYR A 573 3.13 -18.58 6.29
CA TYR A 573 3.48 -18.49 7.71
C TYR A 573 3.45 -19.84 8.44
N HIS A 574 2.47 -20.70 8.12
CA HIS A 574 2.38 -22.04 8.71
C HIS A 574 3.66 -22.85 8.47
N LYS A 575 4.19 -22.83 7.23
CA LYS A 575 5.40 -23.56 6.84
C LYS A 575 6.63 -22.99 7.56
N LEU A 576 6.71 -21.66 7.70
CA LEU A 576 7.77 -21.01 8.45
C LEU A 576 7.76 -21.42 9.92
N VAL A 577 6.59 -21.36 10.58
CA VAL A 577 6.45 -21.70 12.00
C VAL A 577 6.69 -23.19 12.24
N ASP A 578 6.14 -24.08 11.41
CA ASP A 578 6.41 -25.52 11.48
C ASP A 578 7.91 -25.80 11.35
N TYR A 579 8.55 -25.23 10.34
CA TYR A 579 9.96 -25.42 10.08
C TYR A 579 10.83 -24.94 11.26
N LEU A 580 10.60 -23.72 11.76
CA LEU A 580 11.33 -23.20 12.91
C LEU A 580 11.01 -23.97 14.20
N GLY A 581 9.79 -24.48 14.36
CA GLY A 581 9.42 -25.39 15.44
C GLY A 581 10.24 -26.67 15.43
N ARG A 582 10.36 -27.33 14.27
CA ARG A 582 11.21 -28.53 14.10
C ARG A 582 12.69 -28.24 14.38
N VAL A 583 13.18 -27.04 14.04
CA VAL A 583 14.53 -26.60 14.42
C VAL A 583 14.66 -26.48 15.94
N VAL A 584 13.67 -25.89 16.62
CA VAL A 584 13.66 -25.82 18.09
C VAL A 584 13.67 -27.22 18.71
N ASP A 585 12.83 -28.14 18.19
CA ASP A 585 12.66 -29.50 18.69
C ASP A 585 13.90 -30.37 18.52
N ALA A 586 14.75 -30.10 17.51
CA ALA A 586 15.98 -30.85 17.31
C ALA A 586 16.91 -30.81 18.54
N GLY A 587 16.88 -29.72 19.32
CA GLY A 587 17.61 -29.55 20.59
C GLY A 587 19.14 -29.55 20.50
N ASP A 588 19.70 -30.13 19.44
CA ASP A 588 21.12 -30.27 19.17
C ASP A 588 21.61 -29.16 18.22
N PRO A 589 22.63 -28.36 18.62
CA PRO A 589 23.10 -27.22 17.82
C PRO A 589 23.57 -27.56 16.41
N ASP A 590 24.17 -28.74 16.18
CA ASP A 590 24.72 -29.08 14.87
C ASP A 590 23.62 -29.57 13.92
N LYS A 591 22.64 -30.33 14.44
CA LYS A 591 21.41 -30.62 13.70
C LYS A 591 20.65 -29.33 13.37
N GLN A 592 20.52 -28.42 14.32
CA GLN A 592 19.87 -27.11 14.10
C GLN A 592 20.55 -26.32 12.97
N LYS A 593 21.88 -26.21 12.99
CA LYS A 593 22.65 -25.56 11.92
C LYS A 593 22.46 -26.26 10.57
N ALA A 594 22.45 -27.58 10.54
CA ALA A 594 22.22 -28.35 9.31
C ALA A 594 20.83 -28.07 8.74
N MET A 595 19.80 -28.01 9.59
CA MET A 595 18.45 -27.65 9.18
C MET A 595 18.39 -26.22 8.65
N LEU A 596 18.96 -25.23 9.35
CA LEU A 596 19.03 -23.83 8.90
C LEU A 596 19.75 -23.64 7.55
N ARG A 597 20.57 -24.61 7.14
CA ARG A 597 21.27 -24.64 5.84
C ARG A 597 20.60 -25.58 4.82
N SER A 598 19.36 -25.99 5.08
CA SER A 598 18.60 -26.90 4.22
C SER A 598 17.85 -26.18 3.10
N LYS A 599 17.39 -26.98 2.12
CA LYS A 599 16.48 -26.54 1.06
C LYS A 599 15.18 -25.92 1.61
N ASP A 600 14.63 -26.46 2.69
CA ASP A 600 13.42 -25.92 3.34
C ASP A 600 13.63 -24.47 3.77
N SER A 601 14.77 -24.19 4.41
CA SER A 601 15.15 -22.83 4.82
C SER A 601 15.31 -21.90 3.62
N PHE A 602 16.00 -22.39 2.58
CA PHE A 602 16.23 -21.63 1.36
C PHE A 602 14.92 -21.29 0.66
N ASP A 603 13.99 -22.24 0.57
CA ASP A 603 12.69 -22.08 -0.08
C ASP A 603 11.81 -21.04 0.60
N VAL A 604 11.77 -21.04 1.93
CA VAL A 604 11.06 -20.01 2.71
C VAL A 604 11.71 -18.65 2.51
N PHE A 605 13.05 -18.57 2.62
CA PHE A 605 13.78 -17.31 2.44
C PHE A 605 13.56 -16.69 1.06
N GLN A 606 13.76 -17.44 -0.02
CA GLN A 606 13.57 -16.92 -1.38
C GLN A 606 12.12 -16.49 -1.65
N SER A 607 11.15 -17.19 -1.05
CA SER A 607 9.73 -16.86 -1.17
C SER A 607 9.39 -15.53 -0.50
N ILE A 608 10.01 -15.21 0.65
CA ILE A 608 9.82 -13.92 1.34
C ILE A 608 10.25 -12.74 0.46
N LEU A 609 11.35 -12.88 -0.30
CA LEU A 609 11.90 -11.80 -1.11
C LEU A 609 10.99 -11.31 -2.25
N ARG A 610 10.05 -12.15 -2.71
CA ARG A 610 9.22 -11.85 -3.88
C ARG A 610 7.72 -12.11 -3.67
N GLY A 611 7.29 -12.63 -2.51
CA GLY A 611 5.91 -13.06 -2.24
C GLY A 611 5.51 -14.40 -2.85
N VAL A 612 6.38 -14.99 -3.68
CA VAL A 612 6.15 -16.21 -4.49
C VAL A 612 5.96 -17.43 -3.60
N GLY A 613 4.79 -18.06 -3.62
CA GLY A 613 4.48 -19.20 -2.75
C GLY A 613 4.12 -18.82 -1.31
N ILE A 614 4.14 -17.52 -0.96
CA ILE A 614 3.62 -17.03 0.32
C ILE A 614 2.19 -16.52 0.12
N ILE A 615 2.01 -15.65 -0.85
CA ILE A 615 0.75 -15.00 -1.16
C ILE A 615 0.04 -15.74 -2.29
N THR A 616 0.79 -16.03 -3.35
CA THR A 616 0.32 -16.73 -4.55
C THR A 616 0.87 -18.15 -4.58
N GLY A 617 -0.01 -19.15 -4.59
CA GLY A 617 0.33 -20.57 -4.58
C GLY A 617 -0.57 -21.37 -5.50
N CYS A 618 -0.96 -22.57 -5.06
CA CYS A 618 -1.84 -23.45 -5.81
C CYS A 618 -3.14 -22.75 -6.24
N ARG A 619 -3.38 -22.77 -7.54
CA ARG A 619 -4.63 -22.34 -8.18
C ARG A 619 -5.20 -23.41 -9.11
N ARG A 620 -4.85 -24.68 -8.89
CA ARG A 620 -5.20 -25.79 -9.78
C ARG A 620 -6.70 -25.90 -10.04
N CYS A 621 -7.52 -25.62 -9.02
CA CYS A 621 -8.97 -25.61 -9.14
C CYS A 621 -9.53 -24.46 -9.98
N GLN A 622 -8.77 -23.37 -10.18
CA GLN A 622 -9.08 -22.28 -11.11
C GLN A 622 -8.67 -22.67 -12.54
N ASP A 623 -7.48 -23.25 -12.69
CA ASP A 623 -6.92 -23.62 -14.00
C ASP A 623 -7.91 -24.50 -14.78
N VAL A 624 -8.41 -25.58 -14.17
CA VAL A 624 -9.26 -26.59 -14.85
C VAL A 624 -10.72 -26.17 -15.07
N CYS A 625 -11.12 -24.96 -14.64
CA CYS A 625 -12.50 -24.51 -14.79
C CYS A 625 -12.81 -24.28 -16.27
N PRO A 626 -13.83 -24.94 -16.85
CA PRO A 626 -14.15 -24.84 -18.27
C PRO A 626 -14.90 -23.56 -18.64
N ILE A 627 -15.28 -22.75 -17.65
CA ILE A 627 -15.95 -21.47 -17.88
C ILE A 627 -14.90 -20.40 -18.18
N GLY A 628 -15.20 -19.50 -19.12
CA GLY A 628 -14.31 -18.45 -19.63
C GLY A 628 -14.15 -18.58 -21.13
N ALA A 629 -14.23 -17.46 -21.85
CA ALA A 629 -14.06 -17.40 -23.30
C ALA A 629 -12.65 -17.86 -23.75
N ASP A 630 -11.67 -17.80 -22.84
CA ASP A 630 -10.30 -18.26 -23.04
C ASP A 630 -10.15 -19.79 -23.00
N TYR A 631 -11.10 -20.53 -22.41
CA TYR A 631 -10.91 -21.96 -22.14
C TYR A 631 -10.84 -22.80 -23.42
N GLU A 632 -11.89 -22.76 -24.25
CA GLU A 632 -11.99 -23.55 -25.47
C GLU A 632 -10.85 -23.25 -26.46
N ALA A 633 -10.44 -21.98 -26.55
CA ALA A 633 -9.44 -21.54 -27.53
C ALA A 633 -7.99 -21.75 -27.08
N MET A 634 -7.69 -21.67 -25.77
CA MET A 634 -6.30 -21.60 -25.28
C MET A 634 -5.93 -22.62 -24.20
N LEU A 635 -6.89 -23.28 -23.56
CA LEU A 635 -6.63 -24.07 -22.35
C LEU A 635 -7.12 -25.52 -22.44
N LYS A 636 -8.15 -25.79 -23.23
CA LYS A 636 -8.85 -27.08 -23.28
C LYS A 636 -7.94 -28.28 -23.54
N ASP A 637 -7.10 -28.19 -24.58
CA ASP A 637 -6.15 -29.23 -24.96
C ASP A 637 -5.17 -29.60 -23.83
N ALA A 638 -4.78 -28.63 -23.01
CA ALA A 638 -3.86 -28.83 -21.89
C ALA A 638 -4.55 -29.22 -20.58
N LEU A 639 -5.81 -28.82 -20.38
CA LEU A 639 -6.48 -28.89 -19.07
C LEU A 639 -7.67 -29.84 -19.02
N ASP A 640 -8.20 -30.30 -20.15
CA ASP A 640 -9.26 -31.32 -20.16
C ASP A 640 -8.85 -32.60 -19.42
N PRO A 641 -7.62 -33.14 -19.61
CA PRO A 641 -7.10 -34.20 -18.78
C PRO A 641 -6.86 -33.74 -17.34
N ILE A 642 -7.47 -34.43 -16.37
CA ILE A 642 -7.27 -34.18 -14.93
C ILE A 642 -6.56 -35.38 -14.31
N ALA A 643 -5.22 -35.33 -14.32
CA ALA A 643 -4.36 -36.40 -13.82
C ALA A 643 -4.56 -36.69 -12.32
N GLU A 644 -5.06 -35.72 -11.56
CA GLU A 644 -5.31 -35.84 -10.12
C GLU A 644 -6.60 -36.61 -9.79
N THR A 645 -7.36 -37.04 -10.80
CA THR A 645 -8.63 -37.76 -10.62
C THR A 645 -8.40 -39.14 -10.03
N THR A 646 -9.17 -39.49 -9.00
CA THR A 646 -9.11 -40.79 -8.33
C THR A 646 -10.51 -41.37 -8.19
N PRO A 647 -10.67 -42.71 -8.05
CA PRO A 647 -11.98 -43.31 -7.81
C PRO A 647 -12.70 -42.72 -6.58
N ALA A 648 -11.96 -42.35 -5.54
CA ALA A 648 -12.52 -41.69 -4.36
C ALA A 648 -13.10 -40.31 -4.68
N LYS A 649 -12.41 -39.49 -5.49
CA LYS A 649 -12.91 -38.19 -5.94
C LYS A 649 -14.16 -38.33 -6.81
N GLU A 650 -14.21 -39.35 -7.66
CA GLU A 650 -15.39 -39.64 -8.49
C GLU A 650 -16.59 -40.08 -7.64
N ALA A 651 -16.38 -40.95 -6.66
CA ALA A 651 -17.42 -41.36 -5.71
C ALA A 651 -17.98 -40.15 -4.94
N ARG A 652 -17.11 -39.30 -4.37
CA ARG A 652 -17.55 -38.07 -3.70
C ARG A 652 -18.35 -37.15 -4.62
N LEU A 653 -17.92 -37.00 -5.88
CA LEU A 653 -18.65 -36.16 -6.83
C LEU A 653 -20.03 -36.76 -7.16
N ALA A 654 -20.11 -38.08 -7.38
CA ALA A 654 -21.37 -38.77 -7.61
C ALA A 654 -22.35 -38.60 -6.44
N ASP A 655 -21.84 -38.60 -5.20
CA ASP A 655 -22.65 -38.30 -4.02
C ASP A 655 -23.13 -36.85 -3.97
N MET A 656 -22.29 -35.88 -4.36
CA MET A 656 -22.70 -34.48 -4.46
C MET A 656 -23.81 -34.27 -5.51
N VAL A 657 -23.77 -34.99 -6.63
CA VAL A 657 -24.81 -34.89 -7.68
C VAL A 657 -26.19 -35.31 -7.15
N LYS A 658 -26.28 -36.22 -6.19
CA LYS A 658 -27.55 -36.66 -5.58
C LYS A 658 -28.26 -35.57 -4.80
N ALA A 659 -27.57 -34.52 -4.35
CA ALA A 659 -28.12 -33.50 -3.45
C ALA A 659 -27.57 -32.10 -3.73
N LEU A 660 -27.91 -31.50 -4.88
CA LEU A 660 -27.35 -30.22 -5.39
C LEU A 660 -27.33 -29.04 -4.40
N LYS A 661 -28.24 -29.01 -3.41
CA LYS A 661 -28.37 -27.95 -2.41
C LYS A 661 -28.13 -28.51 -0.99
N PRO A 662 -26.89 -28.85 -0.60
CA PRO A 662 -26.55 -29.23 0.77
C PRO A 662 -26.73 -28.04 1.74
N PRO A 663 -26.66 -28.26 3.07
CA PRO A 663 -26.73 -27.16 4.04
C PRO A 663 -25.76 -26.00 3.77
N ALA A 664 -24.55 -26.30 3.29
CA ALA A 664 -23.55 -25.28 2.94
C ALA A 664 -24.00 -24.36 1.78
N TYR A 665 -24.85 -24.85 0.87
CA TYR A 665 -25.38 -24.04 -0.23
C TYR A 665 -26.19 -22.85 0.31
N GLY A 666 -26.95 -23.01 1.39
CA GLY A 666 -27.75 -21.91 1.96
C GLY A 666 -26.90 -20.70 2.38
N ALA A 667 -25.68 -20.94 2.87
CA ALA A 667 -24.74 -19.86 3.20
C ALA A 667 -24.15 -19.16 1.97
N GLN A 668 -24.19 -19.82 0.81
CA GLN A 668 -23.56 -19.37 -0.43
C GLN A 668 -24.56 -18.97 -1.53
N GLU A 669 -25.85 -19.25 -1.35
CA GLU A 669 -26.90 -19.11 -2.35
C GLU A 669 -26.93 -17.70 -2.96
N ARG A 670 -26.79 -16.67 -2.11
CA ARG A 670 -26.70 -15.26 -2.56
C ARG A 670 -25.61 -15.05 -3.61
N TRP A 671 -24.48 -15.73 -3.44
CA TRP A 671 -23.24 -15.51 -4.17
C TRP A 671 -23.07 -16.42 -5.39
N ILE A 672 -23.68 -17.60 -5.34
CA ILE A 672 -23.72 -18.57 -6.45
C ILE A 672 -24.73 -18.14 -7.51
N GLY A 673 -25.84 -17.55 -7.10
CA GLY A 673 -26.99 -17.31 -7.97
C GLY A 673 -27.87 -18.56 -8.11
N LYS A 674 -28.86 -18.48 -9.00
CA LYS A 674 -29.83 -19.55 -9.26
C LYS A 674 -29.16 -20.62 -10.14
N LEU A 675 -29.08 -21.84 -9.61
CA LEU A 675 -28.57 -23.04 -10.29
C LEU A 675 -29.46 -23.49 -11.46
#